data_AF-A0A3N2KMB5-F1
#
_entry.id   AF-A0A3N2KMB5-F1
#
_cell.length_a   1.000
_cell.length_b   1.000
_cell.length_c   1.000
_cell.angle_alpha   90.00
_cell.angle_beta   90.00
_cell.angle_gamma   90.00
#
_symmetry.space_group_name_H-M   'P 1'
#
loop_
_entity.id
_entity.type
_entity.pdbx_description
1 polymer ?
#
loop_
_entity_poly.entity_id
_entity_poly.type
_entity_poly.pdbx_seq_one_letter_code
_entity_poly.pdbx_strand_id
1 'polypeptide(L)'
;MSKKKHPAARTGGTQRTPIIGSVIIKPPVRRVYDVGDWRAALRAADNGRVKQLYDLYDDAMIDGVLSDAVQKRIDAVTNSELTFQTAEGEEVPEITALMETTAWETLLSEIARVRIYGRAAVEFGFTPEFSVTPIPPKHINLDRKVILREDSDDDGFPYEGDGFLLVLGHRRDFGLLLKAVPYAIYKRGGFGDWSQWLELFGMPRRVGKYNTYDPESRRLLEEAFEKAGSAPYVIIPKEAEVDTQESGSGNGASYDEFRRANNEEILITILGQTMTTVQGDKGARSLGEVHKEVEEGKNRSDLRFVERVLNQKVVPVLEARGYPVSGGRFIFPQAVEQLSVSDVVQLSSVLDIPQSYLHDKYAIPAPQDGEPLARSMTASPFGLPSTDDGDSEIRNSDRTFLQRLKDFFVKAPHGGATAGSPHILMNDGATMEDRLISGVAAGELQVFSPELFSYISGDLISAVRPAFRRNTANADTSYAYGLRDDAFVTALEMNLFHFSAGKTLAEIQALNGAFRESSSYTDFEKRAREICGTFNRTWQRTEYETAVLAAESASNYHRLMAKKKLFPFWRYVTAGDDRVRREHRALDGVILGCDDPLWKKIYPPNGWKCRCRVAPLMRHEAAGVDPGEMRRRVSEYFDTAEWKAASAQGWDTNRSETAQVFAKDQQYIRKFPGKAAKSLLQLYPQDYGLESLNKRIAASVTPRPVYAGAADVWYDAHQILEDYMGRKVSLRRKVFNFHTTGAHSYRVPYLDCVTEALKDPDEVWLNNYSKGTGEFTNLNFIKFYDDSAVNVVCEIKEGRVYEVKTWFEICTGPRGGSRSKASRLKDPRWKYRRGLLIKKS
;
A
#
# COMPACT_ATOMS: atom_id res chain seq x y z
N MET A 1 -35.40 48.73 27.84
CA MET A 1 -34.36 49.00 26.82
C MET A 1 -34.72 48.27 25.51
N SER A 2 -34.19 48.72 24.39
CA SER A 2 -34.70 48.53 23.00
C SER A 2 -35.22 47.13 22.62
N LYS A 3 -36.50 47.09 22.16
CA LYS A 3 -36.93 46.13 21.14
C LYS A 3 -36.30 46.56 19.81
N LYS A 4 -35.34 45.80 19.26
CA LYS A 4 -34.89 45.99 17.86
C LYS A 4 -36.06 45.60 16.94
N LYS A 5 -36.49 46.52 16.07
CA LYS A 5 -37.47 46.24 15.03
C LYS A 5 -36.76 45.48 13.90
N HIS A 6 -37.31 44.34 13.47
CA HIS A 6 -37.03 43.85 12.12
C HIS A 6 -37.62 44.84 11.10
N PRO A 7 -36.93 45.17 10.00
CA PRO A 7 -37.50 46.00 8.95
C PRO A 7 -38.61 45.23 8.24
N ALA A 8 -39.82 45.78 8.24
CA ALA A 8 -40.95 45.19 7.54
C ALA A 8 -40.74 45.34 6.02
N ALA A 9 -40.69 44.22 5.29
CA ALA A 9 -40.75 44.23 3.84
C ALA A 9 -42.04 44.94 3.37
N ARG A 10 -41.93 45.75 2.31
CA ARG A 10 -43.05 46.55 1.79
C ARG A 10 -44.19 45.65 1.33
N THR A 11 -45.35 45.78 1.97
CA THR A 11 -46.60 45.13 1.57
C THR A 11 -47.11 45.75 0.27
N GLY A 12 -47.09 44.98 -0.82
CA GLY A 12 -47.47 45.49 -2.15
C GLY A 12 -47.32 44.48 -3.27
N GLY A 13 -47.80 43.24 -3.09
CA GLY A 13 -47.78 42.21 -4.11
C GLY A 13 -48.90 41.18 -3.90
N THR A 14 -49.63 40.85 -4.96
CA THR A 14 -50.72 39.89 -4.97
C THR A 14 -50.25 38.52 -4.46
N GLN A 15 -51.02 37.90 -3.56
CA GLN A 15 -50.65 36.63 -2.93
C GLN A 15 -50.64 35.50 -3.98
N ARG A 16 -49.47 35.19 -4.53
CA ARG A 16 -49.28 34.17 -5.55
C ARG A 16 -49.42 32.78 -4.91
N THR A 17 -50.26 31.92 -5.50
CA THR A 17 -50.33 30.50 -5.12
C THR A 17 -49.02 29.80 -5.52
N PRO A 18 -48.33 29.09 -4.58
CA PRO A 18 -47.14 28.32 -4.92
C PRO A 18 -47.44 27.23 -5.95
N ILE A 19 -46.53 27.07 -6.92
CA ILE A 19 -46.62 26.04 -7.95
C ILE A 19 -46.57 24.65 -7.32
N ILE A 20 -45.75 24.43 -6.30
CA ILE A 20 -45.67 23.15 -5.58
C ILE A 20 -47.02 22.73 -4.99
N GLY A 21 -47.84 23.68 -4.52
CA GLY A 21 -49.18 23.43 -4.00
C GLY A 21 -50.20 23.00 -5.08
N SER A 22 -49.82 23.10 -6.35
CA SER A 22 -50.61 22.68 -7.52
C SER A 22 -50.01 21.48 -8.26
N VAL A 23 -48.93 20.88 -7.74
CA VAL A 23 -48.27 19.68 -8.29
C VAL A 23 -48.72 18.44 -7.51
N ILE A 24 -49.13 17.39 -8.22
CA ILE A 24 -49.62 16.15 -7.62
C ILE A 24 -48.45 15.20 -7.43
N ILE A 25 -47.82 15.27 -6.25
CA ILE A 25 -46.67 14.42 -5.90
C ILE A 25 -47.15 13.01 -5.59
N LYS A 26 -46.82 12.05 -6.47
CA LYS A 26 -47.11 10.62 -6.29
C LYS A 26 -45.90 9.89 -5.70
N PRO A 27 -46.10 8.90 -4.80
CA PRO A 27 -45.00 8.10 -4.26
C PRO A 27 -44.25 7.36 -5.38
N PRO A 28 -42.93 7.13 -5.25
CA PRO A 28 -42.15 6.41 -6.24
C PRO A 28 -42.59 4.94 -6.35
N VAL A 29 -42.58 4.40 -7.56
CA VAL A 29 -42.93 3.00 -7.81
C VAL A 29 -41.76 2.11 -7.38
N ARG A 30 -41.88 1.44 -6.23
CA ARG A 30 -40.88 0.50 -5.73
C ARG A 30 -41.17 -0.92 -6.21
N ARG A 31 -40.20 -1.57 -6.84
CA ARG A 31 -40.27 -2.97 -7.28
C ARG A 31 -38.86 -3.53 -7.49
N VAL A 32 -38.76 -4.83 -7.75
CA VAL A 32 -37.52 -5.39 -8.30
C VAL A 32 -37.29 -4.81 -9.70
N TYR A 33 -36.11 -4.26 -9.92
CA TYR A 33 -35.65 -3.66 -11.16
C TYR A 33 -34.46 -4.44 -11.72
N ASP A 34 -34.36 -4.53 -13.04
CA ASP A 34 -33.20 -5.11 -13.72
C ASP A 34 -32.49 -4.12 -14.66
N VAL A 35 -31.44 -4.58 -15.35
CA VAL A 35 -30.66 -3.76 -16.29
C VAL A 35 -31.44 -3.47 -17.59
N GLY A 36 -32.39 -4.32 -17.95
CA GLY A 36 -33.35 -4.10 -19.03
C GLY A 36 -34.28 -2.92 -18.69
N ASP A 37 -34.79 -2.86 -17.46
CA ASP A 37 -35.54 -1.72 -16.94
C ASP A 37 -34.71 -0.43 -16.98
N TRP A 38 -33.47 -0.46 -16.49
CA TRP A 38 -32.56 0.70 -16.58
C TRP A 38 -32.36 1.17 -18.03
N ARG A 39 -32.13 0.24 -18.98
CA ARG A 39 -32.04 0.57 -20.42
C ARG A 39 -33.37 1.06 -21.02
N ALA A 40 -34.52 0.60 -20.52
CA ALA A 40 -35.82 1.08 -20.95
C ALA A 40 -36.10 2.50 -20.43
N ALA A 41 -35.84 2.74 -19.14
CA ALA A 41 -35.98 4.03 -18.48
C ALA A 41 -35.07 5.10 -19.10
N LEU A 42 -33.80 4.78 -19.42
CA LEU A 42 -32.90 5.68 -20.15
C LEU A 42 -33.46 6.03 -21.55
N ARG A 43 -33.92 5.02 -22.32
CA ARG A 43 -34.53 5.27 -23.64
C ARG A 43 -35.81 6.11 -23.56
N ALA A 44 -36.61 5.97 -22.50
CA ALA A 44 -37.77 6.83 -22.25
C ALA A 44 -37.32 8.27 -21.92
N ALA A 45 -36.28 8.42 -21.09
CA ALA A 45 -35.73 9.70 -20.68
C ALA A 45 -35.05 10.47 -21.82
N ASP A 46 -34.40 9.79 -22.77
CA ASP A 46 -33.85 10.37 -24.01
C ASP A 46 -34.91 10.98 -24.94
N ASN A 47 -36.17 10.54 -24.77
CA ASN A 47 -37.39 11.05 -25.42
C ASN A 47 -38.18 12.02 -24.50
N GLY A 48 -37.55 12.54 -23.44
CA GLY A 48 -38.14 13.52 -22.51
C GLY A 48 -39.01 12.93 -21.39
N ARG A 49 -39.32 11.62 -21.40
CA ARG A 49 -40.17 10.96 -20.40
C ARG A 49 -39.34 10.38 -19.27
N VAL A 50 -39.02 11.21 -18.28
CA VAL A 50 -38.03 10.89 -17.25
C VAL A 50 -38.55 10.17 -16.01
N LYS A 51 -39.88 10.04 -15.83
CA LYS A 51 -40.51 9.39 -14.66
C LYS A 51 -39.87 8.06 -14.28
N GLN A 52 -39.80 7.13 -15.24
CA GLN A 52 -39.28 5.78 -15.02
C GLN A 52 -37.82 5.77 -14.53
N LEU A 53 -37.01 6.75 -14.96
CA LEU A 53 -35.62 6.87 -14.58
C LEU A 53 -35.48 7.40 -13.15
N TYR A 54 -36.30 8.37 -12.75
CA TYR A 54 -36.28 8.92 -11.40
C TYR A 54 -36.97 8.02 -10.36
N ASP A 55 -38.05 7.31 -10.71
CA ASP A 55 -38.60 6.26 -9.83
C ASP A 55 -37.56 5.13 -9.61
N LEU A 56 -36.77 4.78 -10.64
CA LEU A 56 -35.64 3.85 -10.52
C LEU A 56 -34.50 4.41 -9.64
N TYR A 57 -34.19 5.71 -9.73
CA TYR A 57 -33.19 6.35 -8.87
C TYR A 57 -33.65 6.33 -7.40
N ASP A 58 -34.92 6.62 -7.13
CA ASP A 58 -35.50 6.60 -5.79
C ASP A 58 -35.46 5.20 -5.16
N ASP A 59 -35.63 4.13 -5.96
CA ASP A 59 -35.45 2.75 -5.49
C ASP A 59 -33.96 2.40 -5.31
N ALA A 60 -33.09 2.80 -6.24
CA ALA A 60 -31.65 2.53 -6.15
C ALA A 60 -30.98 3.19 -4.93
N MET A 61 -31.46 4.37 -4.51
CA MET A 61 -31.01 5.08 -3.31
C MET A 61 -31.37 4.39 -1.99
N ILE A 62 -32.05 3.24 -2.02
CA ILE A 62 -32.18 2.33 -0.87
C ILE A 62 -30.87 1.56 -0.61
N ASP A 63 -29.95 1.49 -1.58
CA ASP A 63 -28.63 0.88 -1.36
C ASP A 63 -27.74 1.78 -0.50
N GLY A 64 -27.41 1.32 0.71
CA GLY A 64 -26.63 2.09 1.69
C GLY A 64 -25.28 2.60 1.21
N VAL A 65 -24.58 1.88 0.32
CA VAL A 65 -23.27 2.34 -0.18
C VAL A 65 -23.44 3.45 -1.21
N LEU A 66 -24.49 3.38 -2.03
CA LEU A 66 -24.84 4.44 -2.97
C LEU A 66 -25.37 5.69 -2.24
N SER A 67 -26.26 5.51 -1.25
CA SER A 67 -26.82 6.62 -0.48
C SER A 67 -25.75 7.37 0.29
N ASP A 68 -24.86 6.67 0.99
CA ASP A 68 -23.81 7.27 1.80
C ASP A 68 -22.77 7.98 0.92
N ALA A 69 -22.42 7.40 -0.23
CA ALA A 69 -21.52 8.04 -1.19
C ALA A 69 -22.10 9.34 -1.78
N VAL A 70 -23.42 9.39 -2.02
CA VAL A 70 -24.11 10.61 -2.45
C VAL A 70 -24.17 11.62 -1.31
N GLN A 71 -24.56 11.20 -0.11
CA GLN A 71 -24.71 12.07 1.04
C GLN A 71 -23.38 12.73 1.42
N LYS A 72 -22.27 11.98 1.44
CA LYS A 72 -20.91 12.53 1.65
C LYS A 72 -20.56 13.72 0.74
N ARG A 73 -21.01 13.72 -0.52
CA ARG A 73 -20.76 14.86 -1.44
C ARG A 73 -21.68 16.06 -1.19
N ILE A 74 -22.89 15.82 -0.68
CA ILE A 74 -23.80 16.88 -0.24
C ILE A 74 -23.29 17.49 1.08
N ASP A 75 -22.92 16.65 2.04
CA ASP A 75 -22.34 17.03 3.34
C ASP A 75 -21.06 17.85 3.17
N ALA A 76 -20.23 17.55 2.18
CA ALA A 76 -19.03 18.33 1.88
C ALA A 76 -19.36 19.77 1.42
N VAL A 77 -20.55 20.01 0.87
CA VAL A 77 -21.04 21.34 0.49
C VAL A 77 -21.71 22.03 1.68
N THR A 78 -22.60 21.35 2.40
CA THR A 78 -23.37 21.97 3.49
C THR A 78 -22.53 22.24 4.74
N ASN A 79 -21.50 21.42 5.03
CA ASN A 79 -20.57 21.65 6.14
C ASN A 79 -19.41 22.61 5.80
N SER A 80 -19.37 23.19 4.59
CA SER A 80 -18.35 24.17 4.22
C SER A 80 -18.79 25.58 4.59
N GLU A 81 -17.94 26.32 5.30
CA GLU A 81 -18.17 27.74 5.61
C GLU A 81 -18.43 28.55 4.32
N LEU A 82 -19.53 29.29 4.29
CA LEU A 82 -19.96 30.11 3.16
C LEU A 82 -20.13 31.54 3.65
N THR A 83 -19.41 32.49 3.03
CA THR A 83 -19.53 33.92 3.37
C THR A 83 -20.07 34.71 2.20
N PHE A 84 -20.72 35.84 2.51
CA PHE A 84 -21.17 36.82 1.51
C PHE A 84 -20.42 38.13 1.72
N GLN A 85 -19.62 38.52 0.74
CA GLN A 85 -18.75 39.70 0.81
C GLN A 85 -19.23 40.78 -0.16
N THR A 86 -19.25 42.06 0.27
CA THR A 86 -19.48 43.20 -0.62
C THR A 86 -18.27 43.46 -1.54
N ALA A 87 -18.37 44.48 -2.40
CA ALA A 87 -17.24 44.93 -3.23
C ALA A 87 -16.03 45.39 -2.40
N GLU A 88 -16.26 45.87 -1.17
CA GLU A 88 -15.24 46.27 -0.19
C GLU A 88 -14.70 45.11 0.65
N GLY A 89 -15.34 43.92 0.59
CA GLY A 89 -14.94 42.73 1.36
C GLY A 89 -15.62 42.58 2.73
N GLU A 90 -16.54 43.48 3.09
CA GLU A 90 -17.29 43.42 4.35
C GLU A 90 -18.40 42.37 4.30
N GLU A 91 -18.72 41.77 5.45
CA GLU A 91 -19.85 40.84 5.58
C GLU A 91 -21.17 41.58 5.87
N VAL A 92 -22.27 41.08 5.33
CA VAL A 92 -23.60 41.69 5.48
C VAL A 92 -24.46 40.88 6.45
N PRO A 93 -24.71 41.34 7.69
CA PRO A 93 -25.35 40.53 8.74
C PRO A 93 -26.74 40.00 8.40
N GLU A 94 -27.48 40.71 7.53
CA GLU A 94 -28.80 40.27 7.05
C GLU A 94 -28.72 39.06 6.11
N ILE A 95 -27.62 38.91 5.37
CA ILE A 95 -27.36 37.74 4.51
C ILE A 95 -26.75 36.62 5.34
N THR A 96 -25.87 36.91 6.31
CA THR A 96 -25.37 35.90 7.26
C THR A 96 -26.54 35.24 8.00
N ALA A 97 -27.49 36.02 8.53
CA ALA A 97 -28.69 35.49 9.18
C ALA A 97 -29.61 34.68 8.24
N LEU A 98 -29.57 34.93 6.93
CA LEU A 98 -30.30 34.14 5.92
C LEU A 98 -29.62 32.78 5.68
N MET A 99 -28.27 32.76 5.67
CA MET A 99 -27.48 31.55 5.44
C MET A 99 -27.59 30.52 6.58
N GLU A 100 -27.79 30.99 7.81
CA GLU A 100 -28.02 30.16 9.02
C GLU A 100 -29.42 29.50 9.06
N THR A 101 -30.23 29.60 8.00
CA THR A 101 -31.58 29.00 7.97
C THR A 101 -31.58 27.61 7.33
N THR A 102 -32.46 26.72 7.82
CA THR A 102 -32.68 25.39 7.22
C THR A 102 -33.18 25.45 5.77
N ALA A 103 -33.84 26.54 5.39
CA ALA A 103 -34.21 26.83 4.01
C ALA A 103 -32.97 27.06 3.12
N TRP A 104 -31.92 27.67 3.65
CA TRP A 104 -30.65 27.86 2.94
C TRP A 104 -29.86 26.55 2.80
N GLU A 105 -29.81 25.73 3.85
CA GLU A 105 -29.22 24.38 3.77
C GLU A 105 -29.93 23.50 2.72
N THR A 106 -31.27 23.61 2.64
CA THR A 106 -32.09 22.95 1.61
C THR A 106 -31.72 23.44 0.21
N LEU A 107 -31.50 24.75 0.02
CA LEU A 107 -31.06 25.33 -1.25
C LEU A 107 -29.68 24.79 -1.67
N LEU A 108 -28.70 24.77 -0.76
CA LEU A 108 -27.36 24.24 -1.04
C LEU A 108 -27.42 22.76 -1.43
N SER A 109 -28.23 21.98 -0.69
CA SER A 109 -28.45 20.56 -0.95
C SER A 109 -29.04 20.29 -2.33
N GLU A 110 -30.06 21.03 -2.74
CA GLU A 110 -30.67 20.88 -4.06
C GLU A 110 -29.76 21.35 -5.20
N ILE A 111 -28.96 22.40 -5.00
CA ILE A 111 -27.93 22.80 -5.98
C ILE A 111 -26.87 21.70 -6.14
N ALA A 112 -26.40 21.09 -5.05
CA ALA A 112 -25.45 19.98 -5.10
C ALA A 112 -26.03 18.74 -5.80
N ARG A 113 -27.31 18.41 -5.51
CA ARG A 113 -28.05 17.29 -6.12
C ARG A 113 -28.10 17.35 -7.65
N VAL A 114 -28.00 18.52 -8.29
CA VAL A 114 -27.94 18.65 -9.76
C VAL A 114 -26.84 17.78 -10.37
N ARG A 115 -25.66 17.65 -9.74
CA ARG A 115 -24.57 16.80 -10.25
C ARG A 115 -24.88 15.30 -10.15
N ILE A 116 -25.68 14.91 -9.16
CA ILE A 116 -26.00 13.53 -8.85
C ILE A 116 -27.20 13.04 -9.69
N TYR A 117 -28.26 13.84 -9.75
CA TYR A 117 -29.53 13.56 -10.42
C TYR A 117 -29.64 14.14 -11.84
N GLY A 118 -28.71 15.00 -12.27
CA GLY A 118 -28.70 15.69 -13.56
C GLY A 118 -29.58 16.95 -13.62
N ARG A 119 -30.51 17.10 -12.66
CA ARG A 119 -31.41 18.24 -12.52
C ARG A 119 -31.89 18.40 -11.07
N ALA A 120 -32.25 19.63 -10.73
CA ALA A 120 -32.99 19.96 -9.51
C ALA A 120 -33.82 21.23 -9.78
N ALA A 121 -34.87 21.44 -8.99
CA ALA A 121 -35.60 22.69 -8.99
C ALA A 121 -36.13 23.01 -7.60
N VAL A 122 -36.15 24.30 -7.26
CA VAL A 122 -36.74 24.80 -6.00
C VAL A 122 -37.64 26.00 -6.26
N GLU A 123 -38.69 26.11 -5.45
CA GLU A 123 -39.57 27.28 -5.37
C GLU A 123 -39.23 28.10 -4.11
N PHE A 124 -38.96 29.40 -4.31
CA PHE A 124 -38.66 30.33 -3.22
C PHE A 124 -39.94 30.97 -2.65
N GLY A 125 -40.13 30.83 -1.34
CA GLY A 125 -41.04 31.66 -0.55
C GLY A 125 -40.29 32.82 0.11
N PHE A 126 -40.95 33.97 0.23
CA PHE A 126 -40.42 35.17 0.91
C PHE A 126 -41.40 35.76 1.94
N THR A 127 -42.55 35.10 2.14
CA THR A 127 -43.65 35.59 2.99
C THR A 127 -44.31 34.39 3.69
N PRO A 128 -44.39 34.35 5.03
CA PRO A 128 -43.92 35.37 5.99
C PRO A 128 -42.40 35.43 6.16
N GLU A 129 -41.69 34.36 5.82
CA GLU A 129 -40.25 34.18 5.98
C GLU A 129 -39.63 33.60 4.69
N PHE A 130 -38.30 33.52 4.62
CA PHE A 130 -37.61 32.87 3.50
C PHE A 130 -37.78 31.34 3.60
N SER A 131 -38.29 30.73 2.53
CA SER A 131 -38.44 29.28 2.44
C SER A 131 -38.02 28.78 1.06
N VAL A 132 -37.59 27.52 1.01
CA VAL A 132 -37.11 26.86 -0.21
C VAL A 132 -37.78 25.50 -0.27
N THR A 133 -38.64 25.30 -1.27
CA THR A 133 -39.38 24.04 -1.41
C THR A 133 -38.86 23.27 -2.62
N PRO A 134 -38.31 22.05 -2.45
CA PRO A 134 -37.82 21.25 -3.57
C PRO A 134 -38.96 20.70 -4.44
N ILE A 135 -38.77 20.74 -5.75
CA ILE A 135 -39.66 20.15 -6.75
C ILE A 135 -39.05 18.80 -7.17
N PRO A 136 -39.78 17.67 -7.04
CA PRO A 136 -39.20 16.36 -7.34
C PRO A 136 -38.71 16.25 -8.79
N PRO A 137 -37.49 15.73 -9.05
CA PRO A 137 -36.87 15.72 -10.38
C PRO A 137 -37.71 15.12 -11.51
N LYS A 138 -38.62 14.18 -11.20
CA LYS A 138 -39.55 13.58 -12.17
C LYS A 138 -40.58 14.54 -12.76
N HIS A 139 -40.86 15.66 -12.10
CA HIS A 139 -41.75 16.71 -12.62
C HIS A 139 -41.00 17.77 -13.46
N ILE A 140 -39.67 17.73 -13.52
CA ILE A 140 -38.85 18.75 -14.19
C ILE A 140 -38.62 18.38 -15.66
N ASN A 141 -39.34 19.04 -16.57
CA ASN A 141 -39.16 18.89 -18.01
C ASN A 141 -38.26 20.01 -18.59
N LEU A 142 -36.98 19.69 -18.75
CA LEU A 142 -35.97 20.60 -19.32
C LEU A 142 -36.08 20.80 -20.84
N ASP A 143 -36.82 19.94 -21.55
CA ASP A 143 -37.01 20.03 -23.01
C ASP A 143 -38.07 21.06 -23.37
N ARG A 144 -39.21 21.04 -22.66
CA ARG A 144 -40.34 21.96 -22.80
C ARG A 144 -40.25 23.18 -21.88
N LYS A 145 -39.34 23.16 -20.90
CA LYS A 145 -39.14 24.17 -19.86
C LYS A 145 -40.40 24.42 -18.99
N VAL A 146 -41.02 23.32 -18.57
CA VAL A 146 -42.21 23.30 -17.71
C VAL A 146 -41.98 22.41 -16.48
N ILE A 147 -42.67 22.73 -15.39
CA ILE A 147 -42.89 21.85 -14.24
C ILE A 147 -44.23 21.14 -14.43
N LEU A 148 -44.19 19.81 -14.59
CA LEU A 148 -45.38 18.99 -14.86
C LEU A 148 -46.30 18.91 -13.64
N ARG A 149 -47.62 18.97 -13.85
CA ARG A 149 -48.62 18.85 -12.77
C ARG A 149 -48.64 17.45 -12.20
N GLU A 150 -48.79 16.44 -13.05
CA GLU A 150 -48.53 15.04 -12.75
C GLU A 150 -47.24 14.56 -13.41
N ASP A 151 -46.61 13.54 -12.82
CA ASP A 151 -45.36 12.94 -13.29
C ASP A 151 -45.43 12.25 -14.68
N SER A 152 -46.62 12.18 -15.27
CA SER A 152 -46.92 11.58 -16.57
C SER A 152 -47.63 12.53 -17.55
N ASP A 153 -47.84 13.80 -17.17
CA ASP A 153 -48.39 14.80 -18.07
C ASP A 153 -47.38 15.20 -19.16
N ASP A 154 -47.89 15.58 -20.33
CA ASP A 154 -47.07 16.24 -21.34
C ASP A 154 -46.93 17.75 -21.08
N ASP A 155 -47.88 18.40 -20.39
CA ASP A 155 -47.92 19.85 -20.17
C ASP A 155 -47.80 20.27 -18.69
N GLY A 156 -47.48 21.54 -18.42
CA GLY A 156 -47.19 22.00 -17.07
C GLY A 156 -47.03 23.51 -16.92
N PHE A 157 -46.55 23.93 -15.76
CA PHE A 157 -46.30 25.34 -15.46
C PHE A 157 -44.97 25.79 -16.10
N PRO A 158 -44.96 26.77 -17.03
CA PRO A 158 -43.73 27.29 -17.62
C PRO A 158 -42.91 28.03 -16.56
N TYR A 159 -41.60 27.78 -16.52
CA TYR A 159 -40.70 28.39 -15.54
C TYR A 159 -39.73 29.44 -16.11
N GLU A 160 -39.73 29.67 -17.43
CA GLU A 160 -38.87 30.72 -18.02
C GLU A 160 -39.34 32.12 -17.61
N GLY A 161 -38.40 32.93 -17.11
CA GLY A 161 -38.69 34.28 -16.60
C GLY A 161 -39.32 34.31 -15.20
N ASP A 162 -39.58 33.16 -14.59
CA ASP A 162 -40.13 33.11 -13.23
C ASP A 162 -39.05 33.40 -12.18
N GLY A 163 -39.11 34.59 -11.60
CA GLY A 163 -38.17 35.00 -10.56
C GLY A 163 -38.32 34.28 -9.21
N PHE A 164 -39.30 33.36 -9.04
CA PHE A 164 -39.48 32.56 -7.82
C PHE A 164 -39.06 31.09 -8.00
N LEU A 165 -38.74 30.65 -9.21
CA LEU A 165 -38.25 29.30 -9.48
C LEU A 165 -36.77 29.32 -9.85
N LEU A 166 -35.99 28.46 -9.18
CA LEU A 166 -34.63 28.11 -9.60
C LEU A 166 -34.67 26.71 -10.20
N VAL A 167 -34.56 26.59 -11.52
CA VAL A 167 -34.46 25.31 -12.23
C VAL A 167 -33.05 25.14 -12.78
N LEU A 168 -32.44 23.98 -12.50
CA LEU A 168 -31.05 23.67 -12.83
C LEU A 168 -30.95 22.31 -13.53
N GLY A 169 -30.06 22.22 -14.52
CA GLY A 169 -29.80 21.02 -15.31
C GLY A 169 -29.66 21.33 -16.80
N HIS A 170 -29.27 20.31 -17.59
CA HIS A 170 -29.15 20.41 -19.04
C HIS A 170 -29.98 19.33 -19.75
N ARG A 171 -30.39 19.60 -20.99
CA ARG A 171 -31.11 18.62 -21.82
C ARG A 171 -30.23 17.39 -22.03
N ARG A 172 -30.80 16.19 -21.80
CA ARG A 172 -30.10 14.90 -21.78
C ARG A 172 -28.96 14.75 -20.75
N ASP A 173 -28.93 15.59 -19.71
CA ASP A 173 -28.21 15.28 -18.49
C ASP A 173 -29.13 14.53 -17.51
N PHE A 174 -28.60 13.42 -16.99
CA PHE A 174 -29.26 12.49 -16.08
C PHE A 174 -28.40 12.20 -14.83
N GLY A 175 -27.28 12.93 -14.67
CA GLY A 175 -26.42 12.90 -13.50
C GLY A 175 -25.53 11.66 -13.36
N LEU A 176 -24.77 11.62 -12.27
CA LEU A 176 -23.91 10.47 -11.93
C LEU A 176 -24.69 9.20 -11.60
N LEU A 177 -25.93 9.31 -11.09
CA LEU A 177 -26.77 8.15 -10.79
C LEU A 177 -27.01 7.27 -12.01
N LEU A 178 -27.10 7.82 -13.23
CA LEU A 178 -27.28 7.02 -14.44
C LEU A 178 -26.21 5.93 -14.59
N LYS A 179 -24.98 6.22 -14.15
CA LYS A 179 -23.81 5.35 -14.23
C LYS A 179 -23.68 4.42 -13.02
N ALA A 180 -24.10 4.87 -11.83
CA ALA A 180 -23.97 4.11 -10.59
C ALA A 180 -25.10 3.08 -10.38
N VAL A 181 -26.31 3.39 -10.84
CA VAL A 181 -27.53 2.57 -10.64
C VAL A 181 -27.39 1.11 -11.15
N PRO A 182 -26.79 0.82 -12.32
CA PRO A 182 -26.57 -0.57 -12.76
C PRO A 182 -25.83 -1.43 -11.73
N TYR A 183 -24.82 -0.88 -11.05
CA TYR A 183 -24.06 -1.59 -10.02
C TYR A 183 -24.88 -1.83 -8.75
N ALA A 184 -25.75 -0.89 -8.36
CA ALA A 184 -26.69 -1.08 -7.26
C ALA A 184 -27.74 -2.18 -7.57
N ILE A 185 -28.22 -2.25 -8.82
CA ILE A 185 -29.09 -3.33 -9.31
C ILE A 185 -28.37 -4.68 -9.23
N TYR A 186 -27.17 -4.78 -9.83
CA TYR A 186 -26.37 -6.01 -9.82
C TYR A 186 -26.05 -6.49 -8.40
N LYS A 187 -25.64 -5.57 -7.52
CA LYS A 187 -25.35 -5.85 -6.11
C LYS A 187 -26.58 -6.37 -5.38
N ARG A 188 -27.72 -5.69 -5.47
CA ARG A 188 -28.94 -6.08 -4.74
C ARG A 188 -29.50 -7.41 -5.24
N GLY A 189 -29.46 -7.66 -6.55
CA GLY A 189 -29.83 -8.95 -7.13
C GLY A 189 -28.89 -10.07 -6.65
N GLY A 190 -27.58 -9.92 -6.87
CA GLY A 190 -26.59 -10.93 -6.49
C GLY A 190 -26.50 -11.21 -4.98
N PHE A 191 -26.85 -10.24 -4.12
CA PHE A 191 -26.94 -10.45 -2.68
C PHE A 191 -28.18 -11.30 -2.30
N GLY A 192 -29.29 -11.14 -3.03
CA GLY A 192 -30.46 -12.01 -2.91
C GLY A 192 -30.15 -13.45 -3.34
N ASP A 193 -29.52 -13.62 -4.51
CA ASP A 193 -29.08 -14.93 -5.02
C ASP A 193 -28.10 -15.61 -4.05
N TRP A 194 -27.19 -14.84 -3.45
CA TRP A 194 -26.24 -15.35 -2.45
C TRP A 194 -26.94 -15.78 -1.15
N SER A 195 -27.94 -15.02 -0.69
CA SER A 195 -28.77 -15.41 0.47
C SER A 195 -29.49 -16.75 0.21
N GLN A 196 -30.11 -16.91 -0.97
CA GLN A 196 -30.73 -18.17 -1.36
C GLN A 196 -29.72 -19.31 -1.44
N TRP A 197 -28.51 -19.06 -1.95
CA TRP A 197 -27.44 -20.06 -1.96
C TRP A 197 -27.02 -20.46 -0.54
N LEU A 198 -26.86 -19.50 0.38
CA LEU A 198 -26.52 -19.75 1.78
C LEU A 198 -27.65 -20.53 2.51
N GLU A 199 -28.91 -20.28 2.20
CA GLU A 199 -30.04 -21.06 2.73
C GLU A 199 -30.05 -22.51 2.19
N LEU A 200 -29.79 -22.69 0.89
CA LEU A 200 -29.86 -24.00 0.23
C LEU A 200 -28.64 -24.90 0.45
N PHE A 201 -27.46 -24.33 0.68
CA PHE A 201 -26.17 -25.03 0.76
C PHE A 201 -25.37 -24.73 2.03
N GLY A 202 -25.62 -23.62 2.73
CA GLY A 202 -24.94 -23.26 3.98
C GLY A 202 -25.50 -23.95 5.22
N MET A 203 -26.73 -24.49 5.16
CA MET A 203 -27.33 -25.29 6.24
C MET A 203 -27.34 -26.79 5.89
N PRO A 204 -26.96 -27.69 6.82
CA PRO A 204 -27.01 -29.13 6.57
C PRO A 204 -28.46 -29.60 6.46
N ARG A 205 -28.79 -30.27 5.36
CA ARG A 205 -30.12 -30.87 5.13
C ARG A 205 -30.30 -32.09 6.02
N ARG A 206 -31.41 -32.14 6.77
CA ARG A 206 -31.73 -33.25 7.69
C ARG A 206 -32.60 -34.28 7.00
N VAL A 207 -32.10 -35.50 6.79
CA VAL A 207 -32.85 -36.57 6.10
C VAL A 207 -33.35 -37.59 7.11
N GLY A 208 -34.66 -37.63 7.32
CA GLY A 208 -35.33 -38.67 8.11
C GLY A 208 -35.75 -39.85 7.22
N LYS A 209 -35.34 -41.07 7.58
CA LYS A 209 -35.77 -42.29 6.89
C LYS A 209 -36.76 -43.07 7.76
N TYR A 210 -38.00 -43.23 7.29
CA TYR A 210 -39.04 -44.01 7.97
C TYR A 210 -39.40 -45.29 7.20
N ASN A 211 -40.08 -46.24 7.84
CA ASN A 211 -40.57 -47.46 7.20
C ASN A 211 -41.96 -47.19 6.59
N THR A 212 -42.19 -47.51 5.32
CA THR A 212 -43.50 -47.32 4.66
C THR A 212 -44.67 -47.95 5.42
N TYR A 213 -44.43 -49.03 6.17
CA TYR A 213 -45.45 -49.73 6.96
C TYR A 213 -45.74 -49.13 8.36
N ASP A 214 -45.06 -48.04 8.76
CA ASP A 214 -45.26 -47.37 10.05
C ASP A 214 -45.55 -45.86 9.88
N PRO A 215 -46.85 -45.48 9.82
CA PRO A 215 -47.27 -44.08 9.71
C PRO A 215 -47.04 -43.24 10.97
N GLU A 216 -46.93 -43.84 12.17
CA GLU A 216 -46.69 -43.08 13.41
C GLU A 216 -45.25 -42.60 13.46
N SER A 217 -44.29 -43.44 13.08
CA SER A 217 -42.87 -43.05 12.97
C SER A 217 -42.67 -41.85 12.02
N ARG A 218 -43.44 -41.76 10.93
CA ARG A 218 -43.41 -40.58 10.05
C ARG A 218 -43.82 -39.31 10.80
N ARG A 219 -44.96 -39.36 11.49
CA ARG A 219 -45.53 -38.19 12.18
C ARG A 219 -44.66 -37.72 13.35
N LEU A 220 -44.06 -38.66 14.09
CA LEU A 220 -43.10 -38.36 15.15
C LEU A 220 -41.81 -37.72 14.61
N LEU A 221 -41.32 -38.17 13.45
CA LEU A 221 -40.16 -37.54 12.78
C LEU A 221 -40.47 -36.13 12.28
N GLU A 222 -41.67 -35.91 11.74
CA GLU A 222 -42.17 -34.60 11.29
C GLU A 222 -42.23 -33.61 12.47
N GLU A 223 -42.91 -33.98 13.56
CA GLU A 223 -42.98 -33.17 14.78
C GLU A 223 -41.59 -32.93 15.42
N ALA A 224 -40.69 -33.92 15.36
CA ALA A 224 -39.33 -33.78 15.87
C ALA A 224 -38.48 -32.81 15.02
N PHE A 225 -38.59 -32.82 13.69
CA PHE A 225 -37.84 -31.89 12.84
C PHE A 225 -38.37 -30.45 12.92
N GLU A 226 -39.69 -30.27 13.01
CA GLU A 226 -40.32 -28.95 13.25
C GLU A 226 -39.85 -28.36 14.59
N LYS A 227 -39.90 -29.15 15.68
CA LYS A 227 -39.43 -28.71 17.01
C LYS A 227 -37.92 -28.49 17.07
N ALA A 228 -37.13 -29.16 16.23
CA ALA A 228 -35.69 -29.03 16.18
C ALA A 228 -35.19 -27.83 15.33
N GLY A 229 -36.07 -26.90 14.94
CA GLY A 229 -35.69 -25.61 14.35
C GLY A 229 -35.69 -25.55 12.81
N SER A 230 -35.27 -24.42 12.26
CA SER A 230 -35.54 -23.95 10.89
C SER A 230 -34.74 -24.59 9.75
N ALA A 231 -33.77 -25.48 10.03
CA ALA A 231 -32.96 -26.09 8.98
C ALA A 231 -33.80 -26.99 8.05
N PRO A 232 -33.56 -27.00 6.72
CA PRO A 232 -34.33 -27.81 5.78
C PRO A 232 -34.28 -29.30 6.13
N TYR A 233 -35.43 -29.96 6.13
CA TYR A 233 -35.55 -31.39 6.36
C TYR A 233 -36.34 -32.08 5.25
N VAL A 234 -36.06 -33.36 5.03
CA VAL A 234 -36.76 -34.22 4.08
C VAL A 234 -37.05 -35.56 4.76
N ILE A 235 -38.30 -36.01 4.72
CA ILE A 235 -38.73 -37.30 5.25
C ILE A 235 -39.02 -38.23 4.07
N ILE A 236 -38.24 -39.31 3.95
CA ILE A 236 -38.37 -40.30 2.87
C ILE A 236 -38.64 -41.70 3.44
N PRO A 237 -39.48 -42.51 2.78
CA PRO A 237 -39.56 -43.93 3.07
C PRO A 237 -38.24 -44.61 2.71
N LYS A 238 -37.82 -45.64 3.45
CA LYS A 238 -36.57 -46.38 3.20
C LYS A 238 -36.51 -47.02 1.82
N GLU A 239 -37.67 -47.27 1.22
CA GLU A 239 -37.86 -47.89 -0.08
C GLU A 239 -37.76 -46.90 -1.27
N ALA A 240 -37.62 -45.60 -1.01
CA ALA A 240 -37.45 -44.58 -2.05
C ALA A 240 -36.05 -43.91 -1.98
N GLU A 241 -35.33 -43.93 -3.09
CA GLU A 241 -34.13 -43.12 -3.29
C GLU A 241 -34.51 -41.82 -4.00
N VAL A 242 -34.10 -40.68 -3.41
CA VAL A 242 -34.23 -39.35 -4.00
C VAL A 242 -32.83 -38.85 -4.26
N ASP A 243 -32.36 -39.04 -5.48
CA ASP A 243 -31.02 -38.62 -5.89
C ASP A 243 -31.04 -37.12 -6.25
N THR A 244 -30.17 -36.34 -5.59
CA THR A 244 -30.03 -34.90 -5.84
C THR A 244 -28.68 -34.68 -6.48
N GLN A 245 -28.65 -34.36 -7.77
CA GLN A 245 -27.38 -34.11 -8.46
C GLN A 245 -26.61 -32.99 -7.76
N GLU A 246 -25.43 -33.34 -7.22
CA GLU A 246 -24.50 -32.37 -6.66
C GLU A 246 -24.01 -31.44 -7.76
N SER A 247 -24.67 -30.28 -7.86
CA SER A 247 -24.14 -29.14 -8.60
C SER A 247 -22.80 -28.78 -7.97
N GLY A 248 -21.73 -28.78 -8.79
CA GLY A 248 -20.35 -28.89 -8.32
C GLY A 248 -19.90 -27.86 -7.27
N SER A 249 -18.76 -28.15 -6.65
CA SER A 249 -18.20 -27.46 -5.46
C SER A 249 -17.78 -25.99 -5.66
N GLY A 250 -18.71 -25.16 -6.13
CA GLY A 250 -18.56 -23.72 -6.23
C GLY A 250 -18.48 -23.11 -4.84
N ASN A 251 -17.28 -22.67 -4.46
CA ASN A 251 -17.05 -22.00 -3.19
C ASN A 251 -17.77 -20.64 -3.25
N GLY A 252 -18.64 -20.32 -2.29
CA GLY A 252 -19.51 -19.13 -2.30
C GLY A 252 -18.81 -17.76 -2.26
N ALA A 253 -17.47 -17.74 -2.35
CA ALA A 253 -16.64 -16.54 -2.37
C ALA A 253 -16.91 -15.63 -3.59
N SER A 254 -17.28 -16.20 -4.74
CA SER A 254 -17.53 -15.44 -5.98
C SER A 254 -18.68 -14.42 -5.83
N TYR A 255 -19.66 -14.70 -4.97
CA TYR A 255 -20.74 -13.77 -4.66
C TYR A 255 -20.25 -12.55 -3.85
N ASP A 256 -19.35 -12.75 -2.89
CA ASP A 256 -18.74 -11.63 -2.15
C ASP A 256 -17.79 -10.82 -3.04
N GLU A 257 -16.99 -11.48 -3.87
CA GLU A 257 -16.13 -10.82 -4.87
C GLU A 257 -16.96 -9.93 -5.81
N PHE A 258 -18.08 -10.45 -6.33
CA PHE A 258 -19.01 -9.67 -7.16
C PHE A 258 -19.64 -8.51 -6.40
N ARG A 259 -20.09 -8.72 -5.16
CA ARG A 259 -20.63 -7.67 -4.29
C ARG A 259 -19.60 -6.55 -4.02
N ARG A 260 -18.35 -6.92 -3.75
CA ARG A 260 -17.25 -5.97 -3.50
C ARG A 260 -16.91 -5.16 -4.75
N ALA A 261 -16.80 -5.80 -5.92
CA ALA A 261 -16.59 -5.11 -7.18
C ALA A 261 -17.68 -4.07 -7.47
N ASN A 262 -18.96 -4.41 -7.26
CA ASN A 262 -20.06 -3.44 -7.43
C ASN A 262 -19.99 -2.26 -6.44
N ASN A 263 -19.60 -2.50 -5.17
CA ASN A 263 -19.38 -1.40 -4.21
C ASN A 263 -18.23 -0.48 -4.64
N GLU A 264 -17.12 -1.04 -5.12
CA GLU A 264 -15.96 -0.28 -5.57
C GLU A 264 -16.31 0.60 -6.79
N GLU A 265 -17.02 0.07 -7.77
CA GLU A 265 -17.48 0.84 -8.94
C GLU A 265 -18.47 1.96 -8.58
N ILE A 266 -19.37 1.75 -7.61
CA ILE A 266 -20.26 2.80 -7.07
C ILE A 266 -19.42 3.95 -6.47
N LEU A 267 -18.45 3.61 -5.62
CA LEU A 267 -17.63 4.60 -4.91
C LEU A 267 -16.69 5.36 -5.87
N ILE A 268 -16.10 4.67 -6.85
CA ILE A 268 -15.31 5.31 -7.93
C ILE A 268 -16.20 6.25 -8.76
N THR A 269 -17.43 5.85 -9.08
CA THR A 269 -18.35 6.67 -9.89
C THR A 269 -18.74 7.96 -9.18
N ILE A 270 -19.08 7.88 -7.89
CA ILE A 270 -19.54 9.04 -7.10
C ILE A 270 -18.35 9.84 -6.53
N LEU A 271 -17.55 9.24 -5.64
CA LEU A 271 -16.46 9.88 -4.90
C LEU A 271 -15.14 9.96 -5.69
N GLY A 272 -14.92 9.07 -6.66
CA GLY A 272 -13.65 8.97 -7.40
C GLY A 272 -12.61 8.06 -6.73
N GLN A 273 -12.95 7.41 -5.61
CA GLN A 273 -12.08 6.57 -4.81
C GLN A 273 -12.89 5.52 -4.02
N THR A 274 -12.24 4.48 -3.48
CA THR A 274 -12.90 3.37 -2.76
C THR A 274 -12.61 3.30 -1.25
N MET A 275 -11.36 3.59 -0.85
CA MET A 275 -10.81 3.25 0.46
C MET A 275 -11.33 4.06 1.66
N THR A 276 -11.90 5.26 1.48
CA THR A 276 -12.50 5.99 2.64
C THR A 276 -13.85 5.40 3.08
N THR A 277 -14.35 4.38 2.37
CA THR A 277 -15.64 3.74 2.64
C THR A 277 -15.57 2.20 2.68
N VAL A 278 -14.64 1.57 1.94
CA VAL A 278 -14.38 0.12 2.04
C VAL A 278 -12.95 -0.11 2.54
N GLN A 279 -12.81 -0.40 3.83
CA GLN A 279 -11.52 -0.75 4.44
C GLN A 279 -11.15 -2.19 4.10
N GLY A 280 -10.06 -2.39 3.36
CA GLY A 280 -9.39 -3.69 3.25
C GLY A 280 -8.41 -3.92 4.40
N ASP A 281 -8.08 -5.18 4.69
CA ASP A 281 -7.21 -5.64 5.81
C ASP A 281 -5.75 -5.14 5.78
N LYS A 282 -5.41 -4.21 4.89
CA LYS A 282 -4.06 -3.67 4.64
C LYS A 282 -4.07 -2.15 4.41
N GLY A 283 -4.85 -1.41 5.20
CA GLY A 283 -5.00 0.04 5.10
C GLY A 283 -3.76 0.83 5.55
N ALA A 284 -2.91 1.24 4.61
CA ALA A 284 -1.83 2.19 4.88
C ALA A 284 -2.33 3.65 4.87
N ARG A 285 -1.99 4.44 5.90
CA ARG A 285 -2.37 5.87 6.06
C ARG A 285 -2.12 6.72 4.79
N SER A 286 -1.01 6.48 4.09
CA SER A 286 -0.64 7.17 2.85
C SER A 286 -1.56 6.87 1.66
N LEU A 287 -2.24 5.72 1.64
CA LEU A 287 -3.27 5.44 0.64
C LEU A 287 -4.53 6.24 0.96
N GLY A 288 -4.92 6.30 2.24
CA GLY A 288 -6.00 7.17 2.73
C GLY A 288 -5.77 8.65 2.43
N GLU A 289 -4.54 9.15 2.57
CA GLU A 289 -4.17 10.52 2.22
C GLU A 289 -4.36 10.82 0.72
N VAL A 290 -3.91 9.94 -0.19
CA VAL A 290 -4.14 10.10 -1.65
C VAL A 290 -5.64 10.02 -2.00
N HIS A 291 -6.39 9.13 -1.36
CA HIS A 291 -7.83 9.05 -1.57
C HIS A 291 -8.57 10.28 -1.04
N LYS A 292 -8.13 10.85 0.09
CA LYS A 292 -8.63 12.12 0.63
C LYS A 292 -8.32 13.28 -0.32
N GLU A 293 -7.13 13.35 -0.93
CA GLU A 293 -6.81 14.39 -1.93
C GLU A 293 -7.73 14.31 -3.16
N VAL A 294 -8.05 13.10 -3.64
CA VAL A 294 -9.00 12.89 -4.75
C VAL A 294 -10.42 13.31 -4.36
N GLU A 295 -10.86 12.95 -3.15
CA GLU A 295 -12.17 13.30 -2.60
C GLU A 295 -12.30 14.83 -2.37
N GLU A 296 -11.28 15.47 -1.81
CA GLU A 296 -11.19 16.93 -1.67
C GLU A 296 -11.15 17.64 -3.02
N GLY A 297 -10.44 17.07 -4.01
CA GLY A 297 -10.44 17.56 -5.39
C GLY A 297 -11.84 17.56 -6.01
N LYS A 298 -12.62 16.51 -5.75
CA LYS A 298 -14.03 16.39 -6.12
C LYS A 298 -14.92 17.37 -5.35
N ASN A 299 -14.75 17.50 -4.04
CA ASN A 299 -15.56 18.39 -3.19
C ASN A 299 -15.32 19.86 -3.57
N ARG A 300 -14.06 20.27 -3.78
CA ARG A 300 -13.68 21.59 -4.30
C ARG A 300 -14.27 21.90 -5.69
N SER A 301 -14.53 20.89 -6.52
CA SER A 301 -15.24 21.07 -7.80
C SER A 301 -16.73 21.35 -7.61
N ASP A 302 -17.35 20.75 -6.58
CA ASP A 302 -18.76 20.94 -6.27
C ASP A 302 -19.00 22.30 -5.57
N LEU A 303 -18.15 22.67 -4.61
CA LEU A 303 -18.17 24.01 -3.99
C LEU A 303 -18.09 25.12 -5.04
N ARG A 304 -17.13 25.02 -5.98
CA ARG A 304 -17.01 25.97 -7.12
C ARG A 304 -18.21 25.96 -8.07
N PHE A 305 -18.98 24.87 -8.13
CA PHE A 305 -20.21 24.83 -8.91
C PHE A 305 -21.36 25.52 -8.17
N VAL A 306 -21.51 25.24 -6.88
CA VAL A 306 -22.51 25.85 -5.98
C VAL A 306 -22.29 27.37 -5.91
N GLU A 307 -21.06 27.83 -5.67
CA GLU A 307 -20.68 29.25 -5.66
C GLU A 307 -21.12 29.98 -6.95
N ARG A 308 -20.89 29.37 -8.12
CA ARG A 308 -21.31 29.93 -9.41
C ARG A 308 -22.83 29.99 -9.55
N VAL A 309 -23.55 28.96 -9.09
CA VAL A 309 -25.02 28.95 -9.14
C VAL A 309 -25.60 30.01 -8.21
N LEU A 310 -25.10 30.11 -6.97
CA LEU A 310 -25.50 31.16 -6.03
C LEU A 310 -25.30 32.55 -6.64
N ASN A 311 -24.11 32.85 -7.14
CA ASN A 311 -23.78 34.16 -7.71
C ASN A 311 -24.51 34.47 -9.04
N GLN A 312 -24.70 33.48 -9.92
CA GLN A 312 -25.32 33.72 -11.23
C GLN A 312 -26.85 33.65 -11.23
N LYS A 313 -27.46 32.98 -10.24
CA LYS A 313 -28.90 32.69 -10.23
C LYS A 313 -29.61 33.13 -8.95
N VAL A 314 -28.98 33.01 -7.77
CA VAL A 314 -29.62 33.34 -6.50
C VAL A 314 -29.44 34.81 -6.14
N VAL A 315 -28.26 35.40 -6.35
CA VAL A 315 -28.03 36.85 -6.13
C VAL A 315 -29.05 37.73 -6.87
N PRO A 316 -29.31 37.55 -8.19
CA PRO A 316 -30.33 38.35 -8.89
C PRO A 316 -31.76 38.15 -8.35
N VAL A 317 -32.08 36.96 -7.83
CA VAL A 317 -33.38 36.68 -7.21
C VAL A 317 -33.52 37.44 -5.90
N LEU A 318 -32.50 37.42 -5.03
CA LEU A 318 -32.45 38.13 -3.75
C LEU A 318 -32.45 39.66 -3.95
N GLU A 319 -31.66 40.17 -4.90
CA GLU A 319 -31.60 41.60 -5.24
C GLU A 319 -32.99 42.12 -5.67
N ALA A 320 -33.71 41.36 -6.51
CA ALA A 320 -35.06 41.69 -6.94
C ALA A 320 -36.11 41.65 -5.80
N ARG A 321 -35.79 41.10 -4.61
CA ARG A 321 -36.63 41.17 -3.40
C ARG A 321 -36.17 42.27 -2.42
N GLY A 322 -35.11 43.00 -2.73
CA GLY A 322 -34.58 44.09 -1.91
C GLY A 322 -33.64 43.65 -0.79
N TYR A 323 -33.07 42.43 -0.87
CA TYR A 323 -31.98 42.03 0.02
C TYR A 323 -30.68 42.79 -0.35
N PRO A 324 -29.81 43.11 0.63
CA PRO A 324 -28.57 43.88 0.42
C PRO A 324 -27.45 43.04 -0.22
N VAL A 325 -27.67 42.55 -1.44
CA VAL A 325 -26.71 41.71 -2.19
C VAL A 325 -26.07 42.40 -3.39
N SER A 326 -26.42 43.66 -3.67
CA SER A 326 -25.95 44.37 -4.85
C SER A 326 -24.44 44.59 -4.82
N GLY A 327 -23.74 44.21 -5.90
CA GLY A 327 -22.28 44.29 -6.01
C GLY A 327 -21.48 43.29 -5.16
N GLY A 328 -22.14 42.50 -4.29
CA GLY A 328 -21.51 41.46 -3.49
C GLY A 328 -21.52 40.08 -4.14
N ARG A 329 -20.86 39.12 -3.50
CA ARG A 329 -20.79 37.72 -3.95
C ARG A 329 -20.65 36.73 -2.80
N PHE A 330 -21.25 35.57 -2.98
CA PHE A 330 -21.00 34.37 -2.17
C PHE A 330 -19.63 33.78 -2.50
N ILE A 331 -18.88 33.38 -1.48
CA ILE A 331 -17.55 32.77 -1.59
C ILE A 331 -17.45 31.66 -0.55
N PHE A 332 -16.93 30.49 -0.94
CA PHE A 332 -16.39 29.54 0.04
C PHE A 332 -14.94 29.95 0.32
N PRO A 333 -14.62 30.58 1.49
CA PRO A 333 -13.23 30.83 1.86
C PRO A 333 -12.41 29.53 1.77
N GLN A 334 -11.17 29.65 1.30
CA GLN A 334 -10.26 28.51 1.40
C GLN A 334 -10.00 28.26 2.88
N ALA A 335 -10.36 27.07 3.36
CA ALA A 335 -10.04 26.64 4.71
C ALA A 335 -8.54 26.85 4.94
N VAL A 336 -8.22 27.83 5.80
CA VAL A 336 -6.84 28.12 6.17
C VAL A 336 -6.33 26.87 6.86
N GLU A 337 -5.23 26.28 6.35
CA GLU A 337 -4.58 25.15 7.02
C GLU A 337 -4.40 25.53 8.49
N GLN A 338 -4.97 24.74 9.41
CA GLN A 338 -4.95 25.07 10.83
C GLN A 338 -3.50 25.01 11.31
N LEU A 339 -2.81 26.17 11.30
CA LEU A 339 -1.43 26.26 11.72
C LEU A 339 -1.29 25.63 13.10
N SER A 340 -0.43 24.62 13.19
CA SER A 340 -0.17 23.92 14.43
C SER A 340 0.45 24.88 15.44
N VAL A 341 0.35 24.55 16.73
CA VAL A 341 0.99 25.37 17.78
C VAL A 341 2.50 25.55 17.50
N SER A 342 3.16 24.56 16.91
CA SER A 342 4.54 24.65 16.42
C SER A 342 4.76 25.69 15.33
N ASP A 343 3.87 25.76 14.33
CA ASP A 343 4.01 26.69 13.20
C ASP A 343 3.76 28.14 13.66
N VAL A 344 2.79 28.34 14.56
CA VAL A 344 2.50 29.65 15.14
C VAL A 344 3.66 30.13 16.04
N VAL A 345 4.30 29.23 16.79
CA VAL A 345 5.51 29.54 17.59
C VAL A 345 6.73 29.81 16.70
N GLN A 346 6.85 29.17 15.54
CA GLN A 346 7.88 29.56 14.56
C GLN A 346 7.58 30.93 13.95
N LEU A 347 6.34 31.20 13.56
CA LEU A 347 5.94 32.48 12.96
C LEU A 347 6.02 33.64 13.94
N SER A 348 5.78 33.45 15.24
CA SER A 348 5.96 34.50 16.26
C SER A 348 7.42 34.93 16.45
N SER A 349 8.39 34.24 15.83
CA SER A 349 9.80 34.70 15.78
C SER A 349 10.11 35.59 14.57
N VAL A 350 9.15 35.76 13.65
CA VAL A 350 9.29 36.48 12.37
C VAL A 350 8.22 37.56 12.19
N LEU A 351 7.05 37.41 12.83
CA LEU A 351 5.90 38.31 12.77
C LEU A 351 5.36 38.59 14.18
N ASP A 352 4.99 39.85 14.45
CA ASP A 352 4.34 40.25 15.69
C ASP A 352 2.88 39.76 15.73
N ILE A 353 2.64 38.63 16.41
CA ILE A 353 1.30 38.03 16.58
C ILE A 353 0.71 38.50 17.92
N PRO A 354 -0.46 39.17 17.94
CA PRO A 354 -1.10 39.60 19.18
C PRO A 354 -1.45 38.42 20.10
N GLN A 355 -1.22 38.57 21.41
CA GLN A 355 -1.50 37.51 22.38
C GLN A 355 -3.00 37.13 22.41
N SER A 356 -3.91 38.10 22.19
CA SER A 356 -5.36 37.86 22.09
C SER A 356 -5.71 36.84 21.00
N TYR A 357 -5.05 36.90 19.84
CA TYR A 357 -5.28 35.96 18.74
C TYR A 357 -4.99 34.51 19.14
N LEU A 358 -4.02 34.26 20.04
CA LEU A 358 -3.74 32.93 20.57
C LEU A 358 -4.80 32.45 21.56
N HIS A 359 -5.27 33.35 22.44
CA HIS A 359 -6.34 33.05 23.39
C HIS A 359 -7.65 32.71 22.66
N ASP A 360 -8.03 33.50 21.66
CA ASP A 360 -9.24 33.29 20.88
C ASP A 360 -9.13 32.04 19.99
N LYS A 361 -8.03 31.86 19.24
CA LYS A 361 -7.86 30.74 18.30
C LYS A 361 -7.82 29.37 18.97
N TYR A 362 -7.26 29.26 20.17
CA TYR A 362 -7.17 28.00 20.92
C TYR A 362 -8.18 27.89 22.07
N ALA A 363 -9.10 28.86 22.20
CA ALA A 363 -10.06 28.98 23.31
C ALA A 363 -9.42 28.89 24.71
N ILE A 364 -8.19 29.39 24.84
CA ILE A 364 -7.44 29.41 26.11
C ILE A 364 -7.83 30.70 26.85
N PRO A 365 -8.44 30.64 28.05
CA PRO A 365 -8.77 31.85 28.81
C PRO A 365 -7.52 32.70 29.09
N ALA A 366 -7.68 34.03 29.01
CA ALA A 366 -6.65 34.94 29.50
C ALA A 366 -6.59 34.85 31.04
N PRO A 367 -5.40 34.65 31.65
CA PRO A 367 -5.30 34.52 33.10
C PRO A 367 -5.69 35.83 33.79
N GLN A 368 -6.44 35.75 34.88
CA GLN A 368 -6.80 36.91 35.69
C GLN A 368 -5.69 37.23 36.72
N ASP A 369 -5.64 38.47 37.20
CA ASP A 369 -4.59 38.93 38.12
C ASP A 369 -4.50 38.04 39.37
N GLY A 370 -3.36 37.36 39.53
CA GLY A 370 -3.06 36.46 40.65
C GLY A 370 -3.33 34.97 40.42
N GLU A 371 -3.80 34.57 39.24
CA GLU A 371 -4.08 33.15 38.94
C GLU A 371 -2.79 32.33 38.70
N PRO A 372 -2.62 31.14 39.32
CA PRO A 372 -1.38 30.38 39.24
C PRO A 372 -1.13 29.77 37.84
N LEU A 373 -0.11 30.28 37.16
CA LEU A 373 0.26 29.88 35.80
C LEU A 373 0.94 28.50 35.75
N ALA A 374 0.42 27.60 34.91
CA ALA A 374 1.07 26.32 34.61
C ALA A 374 2.40 26.53 33.86
N ARG A 375 3.54 26.18 34.47
CA ARG A 375 4.88 26.24 33.88
C ARG A 375 5.62 24.92 34.08
N SER A 376 6.35 24.46 33.06
CA SER A 376 7.25 23.31 33.18
C SER A 376 8.58 23.74 33.84
N MET A 377 9.03 22.99 34.85
CA MET A 377 10.31 23.24 35.52
C MET A 377 11.45 22.49 34.83
N THR A 378 12.46 23.21 34.36
CA THR A 378 13.77 22.64 33.97
C THR A 378 14.57 22.22 35.19
N ALA A 379 15.04 20.96 35.21
CA ALA A 379 15.95 20.45 36.24
C ALA A 379 17.42 20.50 35.76
N SER A 380 18.32 20.95 36.64
CA SER A 380 19.78 21.02 36.39
C SER A 380 20.47 19.64 36.59
N PRO A 381 21.68 19.43 36.04
CA PRO A 381 22.32 18.11 35.99
C PRO A 381 23.12 17.77 37.26
N PHE A 382 23.03 16.51 37.71
CA PHE A 382 24.00 15.87 38.61
C PHE A 382 25.16 15.25 37.81
N GLY A 383 26.35 15.13 38.40
CA GLY A 383 27.56 14.66 37.71
C GLY A 383 28.39 13.59 38.45
N LEU A 384 29.59 13.35 37.89
CA LEU A 384 30.66 12.39 38.26
C LEU A 384 30.55 10.97 37.65
N PRO A 385 31.69 10.26 37.41
CA PRO A 385 33.08 10.72 37.27
C PRO A 385 33.74 10.32 35.92
N SER A 386 34.89 10.92 35.64
CA SER A 386 35.70 10.69 34.43
C SER A 386 36.70 9.54 34.56
N THR A 387 36.87 8.75 33.50
CA THR A 387 38.14 8.06 33.18
C THR A 387 38.53 8.42 31.74
N ASP A 388 39.78 8.84 31.57
CA ASP A 388 40.37 9.25 30.29
C ASP A 388 41.51 8.28 29.94
N ASP A 389 41.61 7.94 28.66
CA ASP A 389 42.72 7.21 28.03
C ASP A 389 42.50 7.35 26.52
N GLY A 390 43.17 8.31 25.90
CA GLY A 390 43.00 8.64 24.49
C GLY A 390 44.01 7.94 23.56
N ASP A 391 43.62 7.76 22.30
CA ASP A 391 44.46 8.28 21.20
C ASP A 391 43.65 8.57 19.91
N SER A 392 44.08 9.63 19.22
CA SER A 392 43.85 10.09 17.83
C SER A 392 42.55 9.83 17.02
N GLU A 393 41.89 10.96 16.68
CA GLU A 393 41.28 11.38 15.38
C GLU A 393 40.50 10.34 14.51
N ILE A 394 39.27 10.60 14.02
CA ILE A 394 38.62 11.85 13.59
C ILE A 394 37.20 11.96 14.18
N ARG A 395 36.78 13.17 14.61
CA ARG A 395 35.47 13.39 15.24
C ARG A 395 34.30 13.26 14.25
N ASN A 396 33.53 12.19 14.44
CA ASN A 396 32.18 12.04 13.89
C ASN A 396 31.20 11.62 15.03
N SER A 397 31.37 12.24 16.20
CA SER A 397 30.71 11.89 17.47
C SER A 397 29.35 12.56 17.66
N ASP A 398 29.18 13.80 17.17
CA ASP A 398 28.15 14.70 17.71
C ASP A 398 26.84 14.73 16.90
N ARG A 399 26.68 13.83 15.91
CA ARG A 399 25.43 13.65 15.15
C ARG A 399 24.58 12.51 15.70
N THR A 400 23.29 12.76 15.92
CA THR A 400 22.33 11.74 16.38
C THR A 400 22.20 10.61 15.34
N PHE A 401 21.81 9.42 15.81
CA PHE A 401 21.71 8.21 14.99
C PHE A 401 20.88 8.44 13.72
N LEU A 402 19.74 9.12 13.86
CA LEU A 402 18.83 9.49 12.77
C LEU A 402 19.44 10.45 11.75
N GLN A 403 20.31 11.39 12.14
CA GLN A 403 20.96 12.30 11.20
C GLN A 403 21.91 11.57 10.26
N ARG A 404 22.70 10.61 10.78
CA ARG A 404 23.64 9.81 9.97
C ARG A 404 22.94 8.95 8.92
N LEU A 405 21.74 8.46 9.24
CA LEU A 405 20.88 7.72 8.33
C LEU A 405 20.13 8.63 7.34
N LYS A 406 19.69 9.82 7.77
CA LYS A 406 19.15 10.83 6.84
C LYS A 406 20.22 11.23 5.81
N ASP A 407 21.44 11.56 6.23
CA ASP A 407 22.55 11.90 5.31
C ASP A 407 22.86 10.81 4.26
N PHE A 408 22.57 9.53 4.56
CA PHE A 408 22.73 8.42 3.63
C PHE A 408 21.66 8.39 2.51
N PHE A 409 20.45 8.87 2.79
CA PHE A 409 19.34 8.95 1.81
C PHE A 409 19.09 10.36 1.25
N VAL A 410 19.62 11.41 1.89
CA VAL A 410 19.40 12.82 1.52
C VAL A 410 20.31 13.25 0.38
N LYS A 411 19.94 12.82 -0.83
CA LYS A 411 19.99 13.66 -2.05
C LYS A 411 19.06 13.16 -3.17
N ALA A 412 17.89 12.66 -2.80
CA ALA A 412 16.75 12.51 -3.70
C ALA A 412 15.71 13.59 -3.38
N PRO A 413 15.19 14.36 -4.36
CA PRO A 413 14.31 15.49 -4.10
C PRO A 413 12.95 15.03 -3.53
N HIS A 414 12.65 15.46 -2.31
CA HIS A 414 11.38 15.23 -1.62
C HIS A 414 11.07 16.41 -0.67
N GLY A 415 9.79 16.75 -0.52
CA GLY A 415 9.19 17.47 0.61
C GLY A 415 7.70 17.05 0.70
N GLY A 416 6.99 17.09 1.83
CA GLY A 416 7.37 17.30 3.25
C GLY A 416 6.15 17.12 4.20
N ALA A 417 6.41 16.74 5.48
CA ALA A 417 5.70 17.01 6.78
C ALA A 417 4.13 16.99 6.96
N THR A 418 3.47 16.77 8.12
CA THR A 418 3.73 16.07 9.43
C THR A 418 2.43 15.90 10.30
N ALA A 419 2.35 14.83 11.13
CA ALA A 419 1.52 14.68 12.38
C ALA A 419 -0.05 14.70 12.29
N GLY A 420 -0.89 14.23 13.24
CA GLY A 420 -0.74 13.60 14.59
C GLY A 420 -1.86 12.56 14.95
N SER A 421 -2.16 12.34 16.26
CA SER A 421 -2.90 11.17 16.88
C SER A 421 -4.12 11.55 17.78
N PRO A 422 -4.96 10.65 18.41
CA PRO A 422 -4.62 9.69 19.50
C PRO A 422 -5.38 8.30 19.51
N HIS A 423 -5.41 7.57 20.65
CA HIS A 423 -5.48 6.09 20.84
C HIS A 423 -6.86 5.52 21.33
N ILE A 424 -7.12 4.21 21.59
CA ILE A 424 -6.65 3.38 22.74
C ILE A 424 -6.97 1.84 22.58
N LEU A 425 -6.08 0.98 23.13
CA LEU A 425 -6.19 -0.45 23.56
C LEU A 425 -6.15 -1.65 22.57
N MET A 426 -5.58 -2.76 23.09
CA MET A 426 -5.16 -3.98 22.38
C MET A 426 -6.23 -5.06 22.26
N ASN A 427 -6.17 -5.80 21.15
CA ASN A 427 -6.56 -7.21 21.04
C ASN A 427 -5.65 -7.88 19.96
N ASP A 428 -5.73 -9.19 19.75
CA ASP A 428 -4.76 -10.03 18.97
C ASP A 428 -4.63 -9.76 17.44
N GLY A 429 -4.98 -8.56 16.97
CA GLY A 429 -4.81 -8.06 15.60
C GLY A 429 -3.73 -6.99 15.41
N ALA A 430 -2.78 -6.86 16.35
CA ALA A 430 -1.74 -5.82 16.32
C ALA A 430 -0.91 -5.82 15.02
N THR A 431 -0.49 -4.65 14.53
CA THR A 431 0.37 -4.58 13.34
C THR A 431 1.81 -5.00 13.66
N MET A 432 2.59 -5.32 12.62
CA MET A 432 4.03 -5.58 12.78
C MET A 432 4.78 -4.35 13.33
N GLU A 433 4.36 -3.13 12.98
CA GLU A 433 4.90 -1.90 13.58
C GLU A 433 4.60 -1.85 15.09
N ASP A 434 3.38 -2.14 15.53
CA ASP A 434 3.02 -2.13 16.95
C ASP A 434 3.76 -3.23 17.74
N ARG A 435 3.95 -4.43 17.15
CA ARG A 435 4.77 -5.51 17.73
C ARG A 435 6.24 -5.11 17.89
N LEU A 436 6.82 -4.41 16.91
CA LEU A 436 8.19 -3.90 17.02
C LEU A 436 8.34 -2.87 18.14
N ILE A 437 7.39 -1.93 18.24
CA ILE A 437 7.38 -0.90 19.29
C ILE A 437 7.26 -1.55 20.67
N SER A 438 6.31 -2.48 20.82
CA SER A 438 6.04 -3.18 22.07
C SER A 438 7.22 -4.08 22.48
N GLY A 439 7.81 -4.84 21.54
CA GLY A 439 8.96 -5.70 21.79
C GLY A 439 10.25 -4.93 22.11
N VAL A 440 10.43 -3.71 21.59
CA VAL A 440 11.53 -2.81 22.01
C VAL A 440 11.28 -2.27 23.42
N ALA A 441 10.05 -1.82 23.72
CA ALA A 441 9.70 -1.30 25.05
C ALA A 441 9.73 -2.37 26.17
N ALA A 442 9.32 -3.60 25.86
CA ALA A 442 9.45 -4.76 26.73
C ALA A 442 10.91 -5.24 26.91
N GLY A 443 11.84 -4.69 26.12
CA GLY A 443 13.25 -5.05 26.13
C GLY A 443 13.58 -6.38 25.43
N GLU A 444 12.61 -7.01 24.76
CA GLU A 444 12.75 -8.27 24.03
C GLU A 444 13.58 -8.09 22.73
N LEU A 445 13.39 -6.97 22.04
CA LEU A 445 14.04 -6.68 20.75
C LEU A 445 15.29 -5.79 20.90
N GLN A 446 16.35 -6.33 21.50
CA GLN A 446 17.62 -5.60 21.70
C GLN A 446 18.51 -5.49 20.45
N VAL A 447 18.44 -6.46 19.53
CA VAL A 447 19.46 -6.62 18.47
C VAL A 447 18.86 -6.89 17.09
N PHE A 448 17.82 -7.72 16.98
CA PHE A 448 17.31 -8.17 15.69
C PHE A 448 15.85 -8.60 15.81
N SER A 449 15.05 -8.39 14.77
CA SER A 449 13.67 -8.91 14.67
C SER A 449 13.57 -9.84 13.46
N PRO A 450 13.30 -11.14 13.67
CA PRO A 450 13.07 -12.09 12.58
C PRO A 450 11.87 -11.74 11.70
N GLU A 451 10.81 -11.18 12.30
CA GLU A 451 9.60 -10.77 11.59
C GLU A 451 9.91 -9.65 10.60
N LEU A 452 10.58 -8.60 11.07
CA LEU A 452 11.02 -7.47 10.25
C LEU A 452 12.02 -7.89 9.18
N PHE A 453 12.97 -8.77 9.49
CA PHE A 453 13.90 -9.33 8.50
C PHE A 453 13.15 -10.10 7.40
N SER A 454 12.17 -10.93 7.77
CA SER A 454 11.36 -11.71 6.83
C SER A 454 10.50 -10.80 5.94
N TYR A 455 9.94 -9.74 6.50
CA TYR A 455 9.21 -8.70 5.75
C TYR A 455 10.10 -8.00 4.72
N ILE A 456 11.22 -7.39 5.16
CA ILE A 456 12.13 -6.63 4.27
C ILE A 456 12.74 -7.54 3.19
N SER A 457 13.19 -8.75 3.55
CA SER A 457 13.81 -9.66 2.59
C SER A 457 12.79 -10.28 1.63
N GLY A 458 11.61 -10.66 2.11
CA GLY A 458 10.52 -11.16 1.28
C GLY A 458 10.09 -10.15 0.21
N ASP A 459 9.91 -8.89 0.60
CA ASP A 459 9.56 -7.79 -0.29
C ASP A 459 10.62 -7.57 -1.38
N LEU A 460 11.89 -7.37 -1.00
CA LEU A 460 12.98 -7.15 -1.95
C LEU A 460 13.25 -8.35 -2.88
N ILE A 461 13.06 -9.59 -2.40
CA ILE A 461 13.19 -10.79 -3.22
C ILE A 461 12.03 -10.92 -4.21
N SER A 462 10.82 -10.45 -3.83
CA SER A 462 9.67 -10.39 -4.74
C SER A 462 9.88 -9.40 -5.90
N ALA A 463 10.66 -8.33 -5.69
CA ALA A 463 11.07 -7.40 -6.75
C ALA A 463 12.03 -8.04 -7.79
N VAL A 464 12.99 -8.83 -7.33
CA VAL A 464 14.09 -9.34 -8.19
C VAL A 464 13.68 -10.59 -8.98
N ARG A 465 12.96 -11.54 -8.37
CA ARG A 465 12.61 -12.83 -9.01
C ARG A 465 11.85 -12.70 -10.35
N PRO A 466 10.88 -11.77 -10.54
CA PRO A 466 10.14 -11.64 -11.80
C PRO A 466 11.02 -11.27 -13.00
N ALA A 467 12.06 -10.45 -12.82
CA ALA A 467 12.95 -9.99 -13.89
C ALA A 467 13.79 -11.11 -14.55
N PHE A 468 13.92 -12.26 -13.86
CA PHE A 468 14.56 -13.48 -14.37
C PHE A 468 13.54 -14.57 -14.78
N ARG A 469 12.23 -14.30 -14.66
CA ARG A 469 11.14 -15.22 -15.03
C ARG A 469 10.32 -14.76 -16.24
N ARG A 470 10.25 -13.45 -16.51
CA ARG A 470 9.47 -12.85 -17.61
C ARG A 470 10.37 -12.00 -18.51
N ASN A 471 10.04 -11.89 -19.80
CA ASN A 471 10.47 -10.76 -20.61
C ASN A 471 9.92 -9.48 -19.98
N THR A 472 10.80 -8.58 -19.54
CA THR A 472 10.47 -7.36 -18.80
C THR A 472 10.43 -6.11 -19.68
N ALA A 473 9.58 -5.15 -19.31
CA ALA A 473 9.18 -4.03 -20.18
C ALA A 473 10.31 -3.01 -20.46
N ASN A 474 11.33 -2.92 -19.60
CA ASN A 474 12.48 -2.04 -19.81
C ASN A 474 13.60 -2.66 -20.67
N ALA A 475 13.48 -3.94 -21.03
CA ALA A 475 14.38 -4.61 -21.96
C ALA A 475 13.80 -4.56 -23.38
N ASP A 476 14.60 -4.11 -24.36
CA ASP A 476 14.20 -4.08 -25.78
C ASP A 476 13.67 -5.46 -26.21
N THR A 477 12.43 -5.52 -26.69
CA THR A 477 11.60 -6.75 -26.73
C THR A 477 11.83 -7.64 -27.95
N SER A 478 12.92 -7.45 -28.68
CA SER A 478 13.31 -8.31 -29.80
C SER A 478 14.21 -9.49 -29.35
N TYR A 479 13.75 -10.71 -29.66
CA TYR A 479 14.48 -12.00 -29.54
C TYR A 479 14.84 -12.47 -28.11
N ALA A 480 13.96 -13.28 -27.51
CA ALA A 480 14.22 -13.96 -26.23
C ALA A 480 14.59 -15.45 -26.42
N TYR A 481 15.66 -15.88 -25.74
CA TYR A 481 15.93 -17.28 -25.39
C TYR A 481 16.55 -17.30 -23.99
N GLY A 482 16.12 -18.24 -23.15
CA GLY A 482 16.37 -18.19 -21.70
C GLY A 482 17.80 -18.54 -21.29
N LEU A 483 18.40 -17.67 -20.48
CA LEU A 483 19.62 -17.92 -19.72
C LEU A 483 19.35 -17.60 -18.24
N ARG A 484 18.78 -18.58 -17.53
CA ARG A 484 18.67 -18.55 -16.07
C ARG A 484 20.04 -18.93 -15.50
N ASP A 485 20.88 -17.92 -15.27
CA ASP A 485 22.12 -18.08 -14.51
C ASP A 485 21.76 -18.18 -13.02
N ASP A 486 21.54 -19.41 -12.56
CA ASP A 486 21.14 -19.71 -11.18
C ASP A 486 22.17 -19.24 -10.15
N ALA A 487 23.46 -19.20 -10.51
CA ALA A 487 24.51 -18.71 -9.63
C ALA A 487 24.39 -17.19 -9.45
N PHE A 488 24.14 -16.47 -10.54
CA PHE A 488 23.92 -15.03 -10.52
C PHE A 488 22.67 -14.62 -9.73
N VAL A 489 21.53 -15.28 -9.99
CA VAL A 489 20.27 -15.00 -9.26
C VAL A 489 20.43 -15.28 -7.76
N THR A 490 21.12 -16.35 -7.38
CA THR A 490 21.35 -16.67 -5.96
C THR A 490 22.33 -15.68 -5.30
N ALA A 491 23.31 -15.15 -6.05
CA ALA A 491 24.18 -14.08 -5.56
C ALA A 491 23.40 -12.77 -5.31
N LEU A 492 22.47 -12.41 -6.19
CA LEU A 492 21.56 -11.28 -5.97
C LEU A 492 20.67 -11.50 -4.72
N GLU A 493 20.08 -12.68 -4.56
CA GLU A 493 19.30 -13.01 -3.35
C GLU A 493 20.16 -12.91 -2.07
N MET A 494 21.39 -13.45 -2.09
CA MET A 494 22.32 -13.31 -0.96
C MET A 494 22.66 -11.84 -0.66
N ASN A 495 22.90 -11.02 -1.69
CA ASN A 495 23.13 -9.58 -1.53
C ASN A 495 21.93 -8.86 -0.89
N LEU A 496 20.70 -9.25 -1.27
CA LEU A 496 19.48 -8.73 -0.63
C LEU A 496 19.36 -9.18 0.82
N PHE A 497 19.58 -10.45 1.16
CA PHE A 497 19.54 -10.91 2.55
C PHE A 497 20.53 -10.15 3.44
N HIS A 498 21.74 -9.85 2.94
CA HIS A 498 22.69 -8.97 3.65
C HIS A 498 22.15 -7.55 3.86
N PHE A 499 21.56 -6.96 2.82
CA PHE A 499 20.97 -5.64 2.89
C PHE A 499 19.81 -5.59 3.90
N SER A 500 18.86 -6.53 3.81
CA SER A 500 17.73 -6.67 4.73
C SER A 500 18.18 -6.84 6.18
N ALA A 501 19.15 -7.73 6.44
CA ALA A 501 19.66 -7.94 7.80
C ALA A 501 20.35 -6.69 8.37
N GLY A 502 21.08 -5.95 7.54
CA GLY A 502 21.64 -4.65 7.91
C GLY A 502 20.56 -3.62 8.23
N LYS A 503 19.49 -3.58 7.43
CA LYS A 503 18.35 -2.66 7.63
C LYS A 503 17.58 -2.98 8.90
N THR A 504 17.24 -4.26 9.14
CA THR A 504 16.61 -4.73 10.38
C THR A 504 17.41 -4.32 11.60
N LEU A 505 18.73 -4.53 11.60
CA LEU A 505 19.59 -4.11 12.70
C LEU A 505 19.61 -2.59 12.89
N ALA A 506 19.67 -1.82 11.80
CA ALA A 506 19.66 -0.36 11.84
C ALA A 506 18.35 0.18 12.43
N GLU A 507 17.21 -0.40 12.06
CA GLU A 507 15.90 -0.01 12.58
C GLU A 507 15.76 -0.36 14.06
N ILE A 508 16.11 -1.58 14.48
CA ILE A 508 16.09 -1.98 15.89
C ILE A 508 17.03 -1.10 16.72
N GLN A 509 18.18 -0.68 16.19
CA GLN A 509 19.06 0.30 16.86
C GLN A 509 18.45 1.70 16.93
N ALA A 510 17.74 2.14 15.88
CA ALA A 510 16.99 3.40 15.88
C ALA A 510 15.93 3.43 16.98
N LEU A 511 15.14 2.35 17.07
CA LEU A 511 14.07 2.19 18.05
C LEU A 511 14.62 2.11 19.48
N ASN A 512 15.68 1.32 19.72
CA ASN A 512 16.34 1.28 21.02
C ASN A 512 17.01 2.61 21.41
N GLY A 513 17.47 3.40 20.43
CA GLY A 513 17.94 4.77 20.65
C GLY A 513 16.79 5.68 21.07
N ALA A 514 15.73 5.72 20.28
CA ALA A 514 14.52 6.49 20.57
C ALA A 514 13.92 6.13 21.94
N PHE A 515 13.89 4.86 22.33
CA PHE A 515 13.42 4.42 23.66
C PHE A 515 14.22 5.04 24.80
N ARG A 516 15.55 5.09 24.68
CA ARG A 516 16.44 5.71 25.69
C ARG A 516 16.38 7.23 25.69
N GLU A 517 16.07 7.84 24.56
CA GLU A 517 15.99 9.30 24.37
C GLU A 517 14.60 9.89 24.66
N SER A 518 13.61 9.05 24.99
CA SER A 518 12.22 9.46 25.21
C SER A 518 11.91 9.63 26.70
N SER A 519 11.13 10.66 27.04
CA SER A 519 10.76 10.95 28.43
C SER A 519 9.53 10.16 28.93
N SER A 520 8.77 9.56 28.01
CA SER A 520 7.57 8.78 28.31
C SER A 520 7.33 7.72 27.23
N TYR A 521 6.49 6.73 27.52
CA TYR A 521 6.09 5.72 26.53
C TYR A 521 5.39 6.35 25.32
N THR A 522 4.57 7.40 25.50
CA THR A 522 3.87 8.08 24.40
C THR A 522 4.82 8.84 23.48
N ASP A 523 5.86 9.47 24.04
CA ASP A 523 6.96 10.10 23.27
C ASP A 523 7.76 9.04 22.50
N PHE A 524 8.10 7.92 23.15
CA PHE A 524 8.73 6.79 22.49
C PHE A 524 7.88 6.24 21.34
N GLU A 525 6.60 5.95 21.57
CA GLU A 525 5.69 5.41 20.56
C GLU A 525 5.59 6.35 19.35
N LYS A 526 5.49 7.66 19.57
CA LYS A 526 5.49 8.65 18.50
C LYS A 526 6.79 8.58 17.66
N ARG A 527 7.95 8.70 18.31
CA ARG A 527 9.26 8.63 17.62
C ARG A 527 9.46 7.29 16.92
N ALA A 528 9.00 6.20 17.53
CA ALA A 528 9.10 4.85 17.00
C ALA A 528 8.21 4.65 15.77
N ARG A 529 6.97 5.14 15.78
CA ARG A 529 6.08 5.16 14.59
C ARG A 529 6.70 5.99 13.45
N GLU A 530 7.32 7.13 13.74
CA GLU A 530 8.04 7.94 12.74
C GLU A 530 9.25 7.20 12.14
N ILE A 531 10.02 6.47 12.98
CA ILE A 531 11.13 5.61 12.55
C ILE A 531 10.63 4.47 11.65
N CYS A 532 9.67 3.66 12.14
CA CYS A 532 9.09 2.55 11.39
C CYS A 532 8.49 3.02 10.05
N GLY A 533 7.75 4.13 10.03
CA GLY A 533 7.20 4.71 8.81
C GLY A 533 8.29 5.16 7.82
N THR A 534 9.39 5.72 8.30
CA THR A 534 10.53 6.11 7.47
C THR A 534 11.22 4.89 6.85
N PHE A 535 11.59 3.89 7.68
CA PHE A 535 12.28 2.69 7.24
C PHE A 535 11.41 1.80 6.34
N ASN A 536 10.22 1.41 6.82
CA ASN A 536 9.38 0.36 6.22
C ASN A 536 8.40 0.85 5.15
N ARG A 537 8.23 2.17 4.99
CA ARG A 537 7.38 2.74 3.93
C ARG A 537 8.20 3.57 2.95
N THR A 538 8.82 4.67 3.42
CA THR A 538 9.51 5.63 2.53
C THR A 538 10.78 5.04 1.90
N TRP A 539 11.67 4.47 2.73
CA TRP A 539 12.91 3.86 2.24
C TRP A 539 12.65 2.51 1.58
N GLN A 540 11.83 1.63 2.19
CA GLN A 540 11.47 0.33 1.62
C GLN A 540 10.96 0.45 0.17
N ARG A 541 10.03 1.39 -0.11
CA ARG A 541 9.55 1.64 -1.46
C ARG A 541 10.68 2.05 -2.43
N THR A 542 11.58 2.93 -2.00
CA THR A 542 12.71 3.40 -2.83
C THR A 542 13.75 2.31 -3.08
N GLU A 543 13.98 1.46 -2.09
CA GLU A 543 14.83 0.28 -2.17
C GLU A 543 14.21 -0.80 -3.08
N TYR A 544 12.90 -1.04 -2.98
CA TYR A 544 12.14 -1.95 -3.86
C TYR A 544 12.19 -1.50 -5.32
N GLU A 545 11.82 -0.25 -5.61
CA GLU A 545 11.88 0.34 -6.96
C GLU A 545 13.31 0.22 -7.54
N THR A 546 14.33 0.40 -6.71
CA THR A 546 15.75 0.26 -7.09
C THR A 546 16.13 -1.21 -7.34
N ALA A 547 15.62 -2.15 -6.54
CA ALA A 547 15.87 -3.59 -6.71
C ALA A 547 15.26 -4.14 -8.00
N VAL A 548 14.05 -3.70 -8.38
CA VAL A 548 13.43 -4.02 -9.68
C VAL A 548 14.33 -3.54 -10.82
N LEU A 549 14.70 -2.26 -10.83
CA LEU A 549 15.50 -1.65 -11.90
C LEU A 549 16.91 -2.28 -12.02
N ALA A 550 17.54 -2.63 -10.90
CA ALA A 550 18.81 -3.35 -10.89
C ALA A 550 18.67 -4.76 -11.48
N ALA A 551 17.61 -5.50 -11.14
CA ALA A 551 17.36 -6.84 -11.66
C ALA A 551 17.02 -6.83 -13.16
N GLU A 552 16.22 -5.87 -13.63
CA GLU A 552 15.94 -5.69 -15.07
C GLU A 552 17.21 -5.35 -15.86
N SER A 553 18.04 -4.42 -15.36
CA SER A 553 19.29 -4.05 -16.02
C SER A 553 20.29 -5.20 -16.06
N ALA A 554 20.33 -6.02 -15.00
CA ALA A 554 21.15 -7.22 -14.93
C ALA A 554 20.69 -8.32 -15.90
N SER A 555 19.38 -8.57 -15.99
CA SER A 555 18.77 -9.46 -16.97
C SER A 555 19.13 -9.02 -18.40
N ASN A 556 19.06 -7.71 -18.69
CA ASN A 556 19.50 -7.15 -19.97
C ASN A 556 21.01 -7.32 -20.22
N TYR A 557 21.87 -7.09 -19.23
CA TYR A 557 23.32 -7.23 -19.35
C TYR A 557 23.74 -8.66 -19.73
N HIS A 558 23.23 -9.66 -19.01
CA HIS A 558 23.53 -11.07 -19.31
C HIS A 558 23.03 -11.47 -20.70
N ARG A 559 21.85 -10.99 -21.10
CA ARG A 559 21.31 -11.18 -22.46
C ARG A 559 22.19 -10.55 -23.55
N LEU A 560 22.74 -9.35 -23.31
CA LEU A 560 23.65 -8.67 -24.22
C LEU A 560 25.01 -9.38 -24.30
N MET A 561 25.59 -9.77 -23.16
CA MET A 561 26.87 -10.48 -23.08
C MET A 561 26.82 -11.85 -23.79
N ALA A 562 25.72 -12.59 -23.66
CA ALA A 562 25.50 -13.84 -24.40
C ALA A 562 25.48 -13.62 -25.93
N LYS A 563 24.99 -12.45 -26.40
CA LYS A 563 24.88 -12.10 -27.82
C LYS A 563 26.02 -11.20 -28.32
N LYS A 564 27.11 -11.06 -27.57
CA LYS A 564 28.27 -10.21 -27.87
C LYS A 564 28.84 -10.34 -29.30
N LYS A 565 28.75 -11.53 -29.92
CA LYS A 565 29.17 -11.76 -31.31
C LYS A 565 28.28 -11.06 -32.36
N LEU A 566 26.98 -10.94 -32.07
CA LEU A 566 25.97 -10.30 -32.92
C LEU A 566 25.92 -8.79 -32.68
N PHE A 567 26.00 -8.38 -31.41
CA PHE A 567 25.90 -6.98 -30.97
C PHE A 567 27.19 -6.55 -30.23
N PRO A 568 28.28 -6.26 -30.96
CA PRO A 568 29.57 -5.90 -30.36
C PRO A 568 29.61 -4.45 -29.84
N PHE A 569 28.62 -3.62 -30.17
CA PHE A 569 28.49 -2.25 -29.68
C PHE A 569 27.20 -2.10 -28.88
N TRP A 570 27.24 -1.22 -27.89
CA TRP A 570 26.13 -0.91 -26.99
C TRP A 570 25.90 0.60 -26.96
N ARG A 571 24.64 1.01 -26.87
CA ARG A 571 24.21 2.41 -26.76
C ARG A 571 23.55 2.68 -25.42
N TYR A 572 23.98 3.72 -24.72
CA TYR A 572 23.30 4.22 -23.52
C TYR A 572 22.03 4.97 -23.93
N VAL A 573 20.89 4.64 -23.31
CA VAL A 573 19.57 5.20 -23.63
C VAL A 573 18.85 5.58 -22.33
N THR A 574 18.44 6.83 -22.22
CA THR A 574 17.66 7.34 -21.08
C THR A 574 16.17 7.07 -21.24
N ALA A 575 15.37 7.40 -20.21
CA ALA A 575 13.91 7.27 -20.27
C ALA A 575 13.23 8.32 -21.16
N GLY A 576 13.96 9.34 -21.64
CA GLY A 576 13.43 10.39 -22.52
C GLY A 576 12.50 11.44 -21.89
N ASP A 577 12.23 11.37 -20.58
CA ASP A 577 11.32 12.30 -19.87
C ASP A 577 12.05 13.39 -19.05
N ASP A 578 11.28 14.37 -18.57
CA ASP A 578 11.78 15.49 -17.75
C ASP A 578 12.31 15.07 -16.37
N ARG A 579 12.07 13.82 -15.96
CA ARG A 579 12.61 13.24 -14.71
C ARG A 579 13.97 12.58 -14.93
N VAL A 580 14.48 12.53 -16.16
CA VAL A 580 15.87 12.14 -16.46
C VAL A 580 16.81 13.27 -16.00
N ARG A 581 17.78 12.92 -15.15
CA ARG A 581 18.80 13.85 -14.66
C ARG A 581 19.64 14.41 -15.81
N ARG A 582 20.04 15.68 -15.73
CA ARG A 582 20.73 16.39 -16.83
C ARG A 582 22.03 15.71 -17.24
N GLU A 583 22.73 15.16 -16.26
CA GLU A 583 24.00 14.44 -16.38
C GLU A 583 23.80 13.05 -17.01
N HIS A 584 22.68 12.37 -16.71
CA HIS A 584 22.29 11.14 -17.41
C HIS A 584 21.90 11.42 -18.87
N ARG A 585 21.28 12.58 -19.14
CA ARG A 585 20.98 13.05 -20.50
C ARG A 585 22.24 13.35 -21.31
N ALA A 586 23.35 13.74 -20.66
CA ALA A 586 24.65 13.89 -21.32
C ALA A 586 25.28 12.55 -21.75
N LEU A 587 24.88 11.42 -21.14
CA LEU A 587 25.23 10.06 -21.57
C LEU A 587 24.30 9.51 -22.67
N ASP A 588 23.17 10.16 -22.96
CA ASP A 588 22.20 9.66 -23.94
C ASP A 588 22.82 9.58 -25.35
N GLY A 589 22.69 8.42 -25.99
CA GLY A 589 23.31 8.17 -27.30
C GLY A 589 24.83 7.93 -27.27
N VAL A 590 25.47 7.80 -26.10
CA VAL A 590 26.87 7.32 -26.03
C VAL A 590 26.93 5.88 -26.53
N ILE A 591 27.79 5.63 -27.53
CA ILE A 591 28.00 4.30 -28.14
C ILE A 591 29.44 3.86 -27.85
N LEU A 592 29.58 2.68 -27.25
CA LEU A 592 30.88 2.08 -26.91
C LEU A 592 30.88 0.58 -27.25
N GLY A 593 32.07 0.02 -27.44
CA GLY A 593 32.22 -1.44 -27.56
C GLY A 593 31.77 -2.15 -26.28
N CYS A 594 31.18 -3.32 -26.40
CA CYS A 594 30.72 -4.14 -25.26
C CYS A 594 31.81 -4.48 -24.23
N ASP A 595 33.08 -4.55 -24.64
CA ASP A 595 34.24 -4.79 -23.77
C ASP A 595 34.86 -3.50 -23.18
N ASP A 596 34.34 -2.32 -23.53
CA ASP A 596 34.97 -1.07 -23.10
C ASP A 596 34.91 -0.94 -21.56
N PRO A 597 36.05 -0.71 -20.88
CA PRO A 597 36.10 -0.67 -19.41
C PRO A 597 35.22 0.43 -18.80
N LEU A 598 34.80 1.44 -19.56
CA LEU A 598 33.85 2.45 -19.10
C LEU A 598 32.50 1.85 -18.69
N TRP A 599 32.04 0.76 -19.33
CA TRP A 599 30.82 0.06 -18.92
C TRP A 599 30.87 -0.47 -17.49
N LYS A 600 32.07 -0.73 -16.95
CA LYS A 600 32.22 -1.12 -15.53
C LYS A 600 31.81 -0.03 -14.54
N LYS A 601 31.67 1.21 -15.02
CA LYS A 601 31.26 2.38 -14.25
C LYS A 601 29.89 2.93 -14.65
N ILE A 602 29.64 3.11 -15.95
CA ILE A 602 28.43 3.80 -16.44
C ILE A 602 27.22 2.90 -16.75
N TYR A 603 27.34 1.58 -16.60
CA TYR A 603 26.23 0.67 -16.95
C TYR A 603 25.07 0.79 -15.91
N PRO A 604 23.84 1.14 -16.32
CA PRO A 604 22.72 1.39 -15.41
C PRO A 604 22.42 0.23 -14.44
N PRO A 605 21.84 0.51 -13.26
CA PRO A 605 21.42 1.83 -12.76
C PRO A 605 22.56 2.65 -12.13
N ASN A 606 22.72 3.92 -12.58
CA ASN A 606 23.76 4.86 -12.10
C ASN A 606 23.30 5.72 -10.90
N GLY A 607 22.22 5.33 -10.21
CA GLY A 607 21.63 6.12 -9.13
C GLY A 607 20.29 5.55 -8.66
N TRP A 608 19.83 5.98 -7.49
CA TRP A 608 18.49 5.66 -6.97
C TRP A 608 17.42 5.96 -8.03
N LYS A 609 16.48 5.03 -8.25
CA LYS A 609 15.38 5.14 -9.24
C LYS A 609 15.84 5.47 -10.68
N CYS A 610 17.07 5.08 -11.07
CA CYS A 610 17.57 5.31 -12.43
C CYS A 610 16.86 4.40 -13.45
N ARG A 611 16.11 5.01 -14.37
CA ARG A 611 15.36 4.33 -15.46
C ARG A 611 16.11 4.35 -16.81
N CYS A 612 17.43 4.47 -16.79
CA CYS A 612 18.24 4.38 -18.02
C CYS A 612 18.52 2.91 -18.35
N ARG A 613 18.68 2.60 -19.65
CA ARG A 613 18.93 1.25 -20.17
C ARG A 613 20.05 1.25 -21.20
N VAL A 614 20.47 0.06 -21.60
CA VAL A 614 21.48 -0.13 -22.66
C VAL A 614 20.87 -0.93 -23.80
N ALA A 615 20.95 -0.37 -25.01
CA ALA A 615 20.46 -0.99 -26.23
C ALA A 615 21.61 -1.67 -27.00
N PRO A 616 21.39 -2.85 -27.61
CA PRO A 616 22.34 -3.46 -28.54
C PRO A 616 22.48 -2.65 -29.83
N LEU A 617 23.66 -2.71 -30.47
CA LEU A 617 23.90 -2.23 -31.83
C LEU A 617 24.76 -3.22 -32.62
N MET A 618 24.44 -3.40 -33.89
CA MET A 618 25.24 -4.14 -34.87
C MET A 618 26.42 -3.29 -35.39
N ARG A 619 27.41 -3.94 -36.01
CA ARG A 619 28.61 -3.28 -36.55
C ARG A 619 28.33 -2.17 -37.56
N HIS A 620 27.27 -2.31 -38.37
CA HIS A 620 26.92 -1.33 -39.39
C HIS A 620 26.18 -0.10 -38.80
N GLU A 621 25.40 -0.29 -37.72
CA GLU A 621 24.71 0.80 -37.02
C GLU A 621 25.67 1.70 -36.24
N ALA A 622 26.84 1.16 -35.85
CA ALA A 622 27.93 1.91 -35.23
C ALA A 622 28.94 2.49 -36.26
N ALA A 623 28.71 2.31 -37.57
CA ALA A 623 29.62 2.83 -38.59
C ALA A 623 29.52 4.37 -38.66
N GLY A 624 30.66 5.05 -38.48
CA GLY A 624 30.74 6.52 -38.47
C GLY A 624 30.72 7.15 -37.07
N VAL A 625 30.59 6.36 -35.99
CA VAL A 625 30.78 6.86 -34.61
C VAL A 625 32.27 7.00 -34.31
N ASP A 626 32.72 8.17 -33.87
CA ASP A 626 34.07 8.34 -33.29
C ASP A 626 34.12 7.83 -31.83
N PRO A 627 34.91 6.77 -31.53
CA PRO A 627 35.08 6.29 -30.16
C PRO A 627 35.81 7.30 -29.26
N GLY A 628 36.62 8.20 -29.82
CA GLY A 628 37.32 9.26 -29.09
C GLY A 628 36.35 10.24 -28.45
N GLU A 629 35.45 10.82 -29.26
CA GLU A 629 34.37 11.69 -28.82
C GLU A 629 33.42 10.99 -27.81
N MET A 630 33.03 9.74 -28.06
CA MET A 630 32.16 9.01 -27.12
C MET A 630 32.84 8.77 -25.76
N ARG A 631 34.15 8.48 -25.74
CA ARG A 631 34.92 8.39 -24.48
C ARG A 631 35.09 9.74 -23.81
N ARG A 632 35.28 10.83 -24.57
CA ARG A 632 35.37 12.20 -24.04
C ARG A 632 34.11 12.60 -23.28
N ARG A 633 32.92 12.35 -23.85
CA ARG A 633 31.62 12.57 -23.19
C ARG A 633 31.48 11.82 -21.85
N VAL A 634 32.04 10.61 -21.75
CA VAL A 634 32.03 9.84 -20.49
C VAL A 634 33.05 10.39 -19.49
N SER A 635 34.22 10.86 -19.92
CA SER A 635 35.18 11.56 -19.06
C SER A 635 34.59 12.86 -18.50
N GLU A 636 33.95 13.67 -19.34
CA GLU A 636 33.24 14.89 -18.93
C GLU A 636 32.16 14.59 -17.87
N TYR A 637 31.43 13.47 -18.02
CA TYR A 637 30.49 12.99 -17.00
C TYR A 637 31.17 12.63 -15.67
N PHE A 638 32.34 11.99 -15.69
CA PHE A 638 33.08 11.64 -14.47
C PHE A 638 33.58 12.86 -13.68
N ASP A 639 33.75 14.00 -14.34
CA ASP A 639 34.14 15.24 -13.66
C ASP A 639 32.98 15.98 -12.98
N THR A 640 31.73 15.59 -13.26
CA THR A 640 30.54 16.21 -12.66
C THR A 640 30.46 16.03 -11.14
N ALA A 641 29.87 17.02 -10.46
CA ALA A 641 29.59 16.93 -9.03
C ALA A 641 28.57 15.82 -8.70
N GLU A 642 27.64 15.52 -9.61
CA GLU A 642 26.69 14.42 -9.42
C GLU A 642 27.39 13.06 -9.48
N TRP A 643 28.25 12.80 -10.47
CA TRP A 643 28.99 11.54 -10.52
C TRP A 643 29.87 11.34 -9.28
N LYS A 644 30.54 12.40 -8.81
CA LYS A 644 31.36 12.35 -7.58
C LYS A 644 30.51 11.99 -6.35
N ALA A 645 29.29 12.52 -6.25
CA ALA A 645 28.33 12.15 -5.20
C ALA A 645 27.77 10.71 -5.38
N ALA A 646 27.51 10.29 -6.61
CA ALA A 646 27.00 8.95 -6.93
C ALA A 646 28.05 7.86 -6.66
N SER A 647 29.31 8.08 -7.06
CA SER A 647 30.47 7.24 -6.74
C SER A 647 30.70 7.16 -5.22
N ALA A 648 30.61 8.28 -4.48
CA ALA A 648 30.66 8.27 -3.01
C ALA A 648 29.50 7.49 -2.35
N GLN A 649 28.39 7.29 -3.07
CA GLN A 649 27.27 6.41 -2.70
C GLN A 649 27.39 4.99 -3.31
N GLY A 650 28.48 4.62 -3.97
CA GLY A 650 28.70 3.29 -4.55
C GLY A 650 27.96 3.02 -5.87
N TRP A 651 27.55 4.05 -6.62
CA TRP A 651 26.93 3.92 -7.95
C TRP A 651 27.93 3.79 -9.11
N ASP A 652 29.23 3.72 -8.82
CA ASP A 652 30.32 3.69 -9.80
C ASP A 652 30.77 2.28 -10.23
N THR A 653 29.95 1.28 -9.94
CA THR A 653 30.23 -0.13 -10.18
C THR A 653 29.09 -0.77 -10.97
N ASN A 654 29.44 -1.52 -12.03
CA ASN A 654 28.49 -2.31 -12.79
C ASN A 654 27.90 -3.46 -11.94
N ARG A 655 26.75 -3.18 -11.34
CA ARG A 655 25.92 -4.09 -10.54
C ARG A 655 25.46 -5.33 -11.31
N SER A 656 25.25 -5.14 -12.61
CA SER A 656 24.84 -6.18 -13.55
C SER A 656 25.96 -7.17 -13.86
N GLU A 657 27.23 -6.80 -13.68
CA GLU A 657 28.38 -7.72 -13.76
C GLU A 657 28.73 -8.33 -12.39
N THR A 658 28.59 -7.56 -11.30
CA THR A 658 29.06 -7.95 -9.95
C THR A 658 28.04 -8.72 -9.09
N ALA A 659 26.83 -8.94 -9.60
CA ALA A 659 25.72 -9.61 -8.90
C ALA A 659 25.34 -8.93 -7.56
N GLN A 660 25.33 -7.59 -7.53
CA GLN A 660 24.99 -6.80 -6.34
C GLN A 660 23.86 -5.83 -6.67
N VAL A 661 22.68 -6.01 -6.05
CA VAL A 661 21.60 -5.00 -6.11
C VAL A 661 22.06 -3.72 -5.40
N PHE A 662 22.58 -3.89 -4.18
CA PHE A 662 23.16 -2.83 -3.36
C PHE A 662 24.67 -3.08 -3.20
N ALA A 663 25.47 -2.11 -3.63
CA ALA A 663 26.93 -2.15 -3.52
C ALA A 663 27.38 -2.18 -2.05
N LYS A 664 28.62 -2.61 -1.79
CA LYS A 664 29.15 -2.77 -0.42
C LYS A 664 28.95 -1.53 0.47
N ASP A 665 29.08 -0.33 -0.08
CA ASP A 665 28.99 0.92 0.70
C ASP A 665 27.55 1.46 0.86
N GLN A 666 26.60 0.81 0.18
CA GLN A 666 25.15 0.97 0.36
C GLN A 666 24.55 -0.06 1.32
N GLN A 667 25.29 -1.10 1.70
CA GLN A 667 24.83 -2.01 2.73
C GLN A 667 24.86 -1.32 4.09
N TYR A 668 23.69 -1.22 4.73
CA TYR A 668 23.53 -0.72 6.10
C TYR A 668 24.62 -1.29 7.05
N ILE A 669 24.94 -2.58 6.95
CA ILE A 669 25.97 -3.29 7.75
C ILE A 669 27.30 -2.52 7.85
N ARG A 670 27.79 -1.91 6.75
CA ARG A 670 29.11 -1.24 6.74
C ARG A 670 29.12 0.14 7.39
N LYS A 671 27.97 0.80 7.52
CA LYS A 671 27.85 2.07 8.27
C LYS A 671 27.80 1.85 9.79
N PHE A 672 27.77 0.59 10.25
CA PHE A 672 27.84 0.18 11.67
C PHE A 672 29.07 -0.70 11.97
N PRO A 673 30.31 -0.20 11.76
CA PRO A 673 31.53 -1.01 11.88
C PRO A 673 31.71 -1.64 13.27
N GLY A 674 32.28 -2.85 13.30
CA GLY A 674 32.68 -3.56 14.53
C GLY A 674 31.56 -4.31 15.27
N LYS A 675 30.40 -3.68 15.51
CA LYS A 675 29.29 -4.32 16.27
C LYS A 675 28.32 -5.11 15.39
N ALA A 676 27.90 -4.56 14.23
CA ALA A 676 26.83 -5.15 13.43
C ALA A 676 27.09 -6.59 12.94
N ALA A 677 28.20 -6.79 12.21
CA ALA A 677 28.57 -8.12 11.72
C ALA A 677 28.77 -9.14 12.86
N LYS A 678 29.29 -8.69 14.01
CA LYS A 678 29.49 -9.54 15.19
C LYS A 678 28.16 -9.91 15.88
N SER A 679 27.16 -9.04 15.84
CA SER A 679 25.79 -9.31 16.33
C SER A 679 25.05 -10.27 15.41
N LEU A 680 25.08 -10.08 14.08
CA LEU A 680 24.45 -11.00 13.13
C LEU A 680 25.05 -12.42 13.23
N LEU A 681 26.36 -12.54 13.48
CA LEU A 681 27.04 -13.82 13.73
C LEU A 681 26.66 -14.51 15.05
N GLN A 682 25.89 -13.84 15.91
CA GLN A 682 25.38 -14.34 17.18
C GLN A 682 23.85 -14.54 17.16
N LEU A 683 23.24 -14.56 15.97
CA LEU A 683 21.87 -15.04 15.80
C LEU A 683 21.88 -16.58 15.70
N TYR A 684 21.09 -17.22 16.55
CA TYR A 684 20.97 -18.66 16.77
C TYR A 684 19.50 -19.11 16.65
N PRO A 685 19.19 -20.42 16.73
CA PRO A 685 17.83 -20.90 16.47
C PRO A 685 16.75 -20.31 17.40
N GLN A 686 17.06 -20.06 18.68
CA GLN A 686 16.08 -19.48 19.61
C GLN A 686 15.66 -18.06 19.21
N ASP A 687 16.57 -17.28 18.63
CA ASP A 687 16.27 -15.91 18.18
C ASP A 687 15.24 -15.90 17.04
N TYR A 688 15.04 -17.04 16.35
CA TYR A 688 14.02 -17.27 15.33
C TYR A 688 12.83 -18.13 15.81
N GLY A 689 12.73 -18.40 17.11
CA GLY A 689 11.73 -19.29 17.70
C GLY A 689 11.91 -20.78 17.38
N LEU A 690 13.10 -21.21 16.94
CA LEU A 690 13.38 -22.59 16.56
C LEU A 690 13.94 -23.43 17.71
N GLU A 691 13.55 -24.71 17.73
CA GLU A 691 14.02 -25.68 18.70
C GLU A 691 15.52 -26.02 18.58
N SER A 692 16.09 -26.60 19.64
CA SER A 692 17.48 -27.06 19.68
C SER A 692 17.73 -28.24 18.72
N LEU A 693 18.98 -28.44 18.31
CA LEU A 693 19.36 -29.50 17.36
C LEU A 693 18.85 -30.88 17.81
N ASN A 694 19.08 -31.23 19.08
CA ASN A 694 18.73 -32.55 19.60
C ASN A 694 17.21 -32.76 19.70
N LYS A 695 16.42 -31.70 19.93
CA LYS A 695 14.96 -31.80 19.89
C LYS A 695 14.46 -32.04 18.46
N ARG A 696 15.00 -31.31 17.47
CA ARG A 696 14.65 -31.47 16.05
C ARG A 696 14.96 -32.86 15.51
N ILE A 697 16.08 -33.46 15.92
CA ILE A 697 16.42 -34.86 15.61
C ILE A 697 15.40 -35.80 16.27
N ALA A 698 15.18 -35.69 17.58
CA ALA A 698 14.25 -36.55 18.31
C ALA A 698 12.77 -36.41 17.89
N ALA A 699 12.41 -35.32 17.21
CA ALA A 699 11.08 -35.09 16.63
C ALA A 699 10.97 -35.51 15.15
N SER A 700 12.08 -35.84 14.48
CA SER A 700 12.05 -36.33 13.10
C SER A 700 11.71 -37.81 13.07
N VAL A 701 10.87 -38.18 12.10
CA VAL A 701 10.52 -39.57 11.78
C VAL A 701 11.04 -39.98 10.40
N THR A 702 11.84 -39.11 9.77
CA THR A 702 12.37 -39.35 8.42
C THR A 702 13.58 -40.27 8.50
N PRO A 703 13.53 -41.49 7.93
CA PRO A 703 14.66 -42.41 7.97
C PRO A 703 15.77 -41.90 7.06
N ARG A 704 17.01 -41.92 7.55
CA ARG A 704 18.17 -41.46 6.76
C ARG A 704 18.49 -42.41 5.59
N PRO A 705 18.57 -41.94 4.34
CA PRO A 705 19.06 -42.77 3.24
C PRO A 705 20.55 -43.07 3.40
N VAL A 706 20.96 -44.29 3.07
CA VAL A 706 22.34 -44.77 3.21
C VAL A 706 22.85 -45.24 1.85
N TYR A 707 23.80 -44.50 1.27
CA TYR A 707 24.38 -44.87 -0.01
C TYR A 707 25.41 -46.01 0.17
N ALA A 708 25.13 -47.16 -0.44
CA ALA A 708 25.94 -48.38 -0.34
C ALA A 708 26.77 -48.70 -1.60
N GLY A 709 26.70 -47.86 -2.65
CA GLY A 709 27.39 -48.09 -3.92
C GLY A 709 28.82 -47.55 -3.97
N ALA A 710 29.47 -47.69 -5.13
CA ALA A 710 30.79 -47.13 -5.38
C ALA A 710 30.70 -45.61 -5.61
N ALA A 711 31.48 -44.84 -4.84
CA ALA A 711 31.38 -43.38 -4.80
C ALA A 711 31.45 -42.71 -6.20
N ASP A 712 32.38 -43.13 -7.07
CA ASP A 712 32.51 -42.53 -8.40
C ASP A 712 31.28 -42.77 -9.31
N VAL A 713 30.56 -43.87 -9.15
CA VAL A 713 29.30 -44.15 -9.87
C VAL A 713 28.22 -43.13 -9.46
N TRP A 714 28.16 -42.78 -8.17
CA TRP A 714 27.28 -41.71 -7.70
C TRP A 714 27.66 -40.35 -8.30
N TYR A 715 28.96 -40.01 -8.31
CA TYR A 715 29.43 -38.74 -8.86
C TYR A 715 29.11 -38.57 -10.34
N ASP A 716 29.31 -39.61 -11.14
CA ASP A 716 29.09 -39.53 -12.59
C ASP A 716 27.60 -39.28 -12.93
N ALA A 717 26.67 -39.68 -12.05
CA ALA A 717 25.25 -39.34 -12.14
C ALA A 717 24.87 -37.97 -11.53
N HIS A 718 25.69 -37.41 -10.63
CA HIS A 718 25.36 -36.25 -9.78
C HIS A 718 26.34 -35.07 -9.91
N GLN A 719 26.93 -34.86 -11.09
CA GLN A 719 27.83 -33.72 -11.36
C GLN A 719 27.12 -32.36 -11.25
N ILE A 720 25.80 -32.34 -11.52
CA ILE A 720 24.90 -31.20 -11.33
C ILE A 720 23.74 -31.69 -10.47
N LEU A 721 23.55 -31.03 -9.34
CA LEU A 721 22.45 -31.23 -8.39
C LEU A 721 21.43 -30.08 -8.52
N GLU A 722 20.27 -30.23 -7.90
CA GLU A 722 19.23 -29.20 -7.86
C GLU A 722 18.83 -28.90 -6.41
N ASP A 723 18.63 -27.62 -6.09
CA ASP A 723 18.10 -27.20 -4.79
C ASP A 723 16.56 -27.09 -4.77
N TYR A 724 15.99 -26.82 -3.60
CA TYR A 724 14.55 -26.65 -3.37
C TYR A 724 13.86 -25.52 -4.17
N MET A 725 14.62 -24.69 -4.89
CA MET A 725 14.13 -23.67 -5.82
C MET A 725 14.38 -24.05 -7.30
N GLY A 726 14.76 -25.31 -7.55
CA GLY A 726 15.11 -25.82 -8.87
C GLY A 726 16.34 -25.13 -9.46
N ARG A 727 17.31 -24.74 -8.62
CA ARG A 727 18.55 -24.10 -9.06
C ARG A 727 19.66 -25.13 -9.21
N LYS A 728 20.40 -25.04 -10.31
CA LYS A 728 21.51 -25.97 -10.59
C LYS A 728 22.73 -25.67 -9.72
N VAL A 729 23.16 -26.67 -8.95
CA VAL A 729 24.33 -26.64 -8.06
C VAL A 729 25.40 -27.57 -8.62
N SER A 730 26.59 -27.07 -8.90
CA SER A 730 27.68 -27.90 -9.43
C SER A 730 28.44 -28.64 -8.32
N LEU A 731 28.87 -29.87 -8.59
CA LEU A 731 29.75 -30.64 -7.72
C LEU A 731 31.06 -30.92 -8.46
N ARG A 732 32.14 -30.21 -8.11
CA ARG A 732 33.45 -30.40 -8.76
C ARG A 732 34.11 -31.71 -8.29
N ARG A 733 34.64 -32.54 -9.20
CA ARG A 733 35.42 -33.76 -8.88
C ARG A 733 36.50 -33.53 -7.81
N LYS A 734 37.19 -32.37 -7.81
CA LYS A 734 38.17 -32.03 -6.75
C LYS A 734 37.55 -31.93 -5.34
N VAL A 735 36.34 -31.37 -5.22
CA VAL A 735 35.61 -31.30 -3.95
C VAL A 735 35.05 -32.67 -3.59
N PHE A 736 34.52 -33.40 -4.57
CA PHE A 736 34.03 -34.75 -4.39
C PHE A 736 35.11 -35.67 -3.81
N ASN A 737 36.22 -35.85 -4.52
CA ASN A 737 37.33 -36.71 -4.12
C ASN A 737 37.88 -36.33 -2.73
N PHE A 738 37.95 -35.05 -2.41
CA PHE A 738 38.39 -34.60 -1.09
C PHE A 738 37.47 -35.10 0.04
N HIS A 739 36.16 -35.15 -0.17
CA HIS A 739 35.19 -35.59 0.84
C HIS A 739 34.83 -37.08 0.76
N THR A 740 35.27 -37.83 -0.24
CA THR A 740 35.01 -39.29 -0.37
C THR A 740 36.24 -40.19 -0.18
N THR A 741 37.45 -39.63 -0.10
CA THR A 741 38.70 -40.41 0.03
C THR A 741 39.41 -40.20 1.37
N GLY A 742 40.37 -41.08 1.69
CA GLY A 742 41.22 -40.98 2.88
C GLY A 742 40.44 -40.84 4.18
N ALA A 743 40.81 -39.86 5.02
CA ALA A 743 40.15 -39.57 6.30
C ALA A 743 38.72 -39.00 6.17
N HIS A 744 38.16 -38.88 4.96
CA HIS A 744 36.79 -38.45 4.72
C HIS A 744 35.90 -39.52 4.07
N SER A 745 36.42 -40.73 3.81
CA SER A 745 35.64 -41.87 3.29
C SER A 745 34.37 -42.20 4.09
N TYR A 746 34.37 -41.92 5.40
CA TYR A 746 33.19 -42.04 6.27
C TYR A 746 31.97 -41.21 5.81
N ARG A 747 32.14 -40.27 4.86
CA ARG A 747 31.07 -39.43 4.31
C ARG A 747 30.37 -40.02 3.08
N VAL A 748 30.89 -41.10 2.49
CA VAL A 748 30.29 -41.79 1.34
C VAL A 748 28.85 -42.28 1.63
N PRO A 749 28.52 -42.83 2.83
CA PRO A 749 27.15 -43.22 3.16
C PRO A 749 26.12 -42.09 3.12
N TYR A 750 26.54 -40.82 3.18
CA TYR A 750 25.66 -39.64 3.21
C TYR A 750 25.46 -39.01 1.82
N LEU A 751 25.92 -39.64 0.75
CA LEU A 751 25.83 -39.06 -0.60
C LEU A 751 24.39 -38.80 -1.03
N ASP A 752 23.46 -39.74 -0.80
CA ASP A 752 22.04 -39.52 -1.11
C ASP A 752 21.40 -38.44 -0.22
N CYS A 753 21.85 -38.30 1.04
CA CYS A 753 21.48 -37.19 1.90
C CYS A 753 21.91 -35.82 1.33
N VAL A 754 22.92 -35.75 0.46
CA VAL A 754 23.31 -34.49 -0.21
C VAL A 754 22.22 -34.06 -1.18
N THR A 755 21.71 -34.99 -1.98
CA THR A 755 20.63 -34.73 -2.94
C THR A 755 19.33 -34.38 -2.21
N GLU A 756 18.99 -35.10 -1.14
CA GLU A 756 17.78 -34.83 -0.35
C GLU A 756 17.86 -33.48 0.38
N ALA A 757 18.95 -33.19 1.10
CA ALA A 757 19.09 -31.93 1.83
C ALA A 757 19.12 -30.70 0.91
N LEU A 758 19.54 -30.83 -0.35
CA LEU A 758 19.42 -29.75 -1.33
C LEU A 758 17.98 -29.57 -1.82
N LYS A 759 17.29 -30.66 -2.17
CA LYS A 759 15.93 -30.64 -2.74
C LYS A 759 14.83 -30.31 -1.73
N ASP A 760 14.93 -30.83 -0.51
CA ASP A 760 13.95 -30.61 0.57
C ASP A 760 14.64 -30.35 1.93
N PRO A 761 15.36 -29.22 2.08
CA PRO A 761 15.94 -28.82 3.36
C PRO A 761 14.86 -28.45 4.37
N ASP A 762 14.99 -28.91 5.61
CA ASP A 762 14.13 -28.44 6.70
C ASP A 762 14.56 -27.05 7.18
N GLU A 763 15.85 -26.73 7.06
CA GLU A 763 16.38 -25.40 7.37
C GLU A 763 17.45 -24.97 6.36
N VAL A 764 17.42 -23.71 5.94
CA VAL A 764 18.47 -23.09 5.12
C VAL A 764 19.01 -21.86 5.83
N TRP A 765 20.32 -21.83 6.08
CA TRP A 765 21.00 -20.75 6.79
C TRP A 765 22.08 -20.10 5.93
N LEU A 766 22.05 -18.77 5.81
CA LEU A 766 23.12 -17.99 5.22
C LEU A 766 24.17 -17.69 6.31
N ASN A 767 25.32 -18.37 6.21
CA ASN A 767 26.33 -18.54 7.25
C ASN A 767 27.75 -18.21 6.73
N ASN A 768 28.74 -18.09 7.63
CA ASN A 768 30.15 -17.82 7.32
C ASN A 768 31.04 -19.06 7.52
N TYR A 769 30.68 -20.18 6.89
CA TYR A 769 31.44 -21.44 7.02
C TYR A 769 32.92 -21.27 6.62
N SER A 770 33.18 -20.42 5.62
CA SER A 770 34.51 -20.04 5.17
C SER A 770 35.23 -19.17 6.21
N LYS A 771 36.38 -19.64 6.72
CA LYS A 771 37.20 -18.88 7.68
C LYS A 771 37.73 -17.58 7.06
N GLY A 772 37.67 -16.49 7.80
CA GLY A 772 38.50 -15.29 7.57
C GLY A 772 37.78 -14.00 7.18
N THR A 773 36.62 -14.07 6.52
CA THR A 773 35.98 -12.86 5.95
C THR A 773 34.98 -12.17 6.88
N GLY A 774 34.35 -12.90 7.81
CA GLY A 774 33.24 -12.37 8.63
C GLY A 774 31.92 -12.19 7.86
N GLU A 775 31.95 -12.22 6.53
CA GLU A 775 30.80 -12.11 5.63
C GLU A 775 30.07 -13.47 5.47
N PHE A 776 28.73 -13.47 5.55
CA PHE A 776 27.93 -14.65 5.22
C PHE A 776 27.98 -14.96 3.72
N THR A 777 28.77 -15.97 3.36
CA THR A 777 29.13 -16.29 1.96
C THR A 777 28.74 -17.72 1.58
N ASN A 778 28.11 -18.45 2.50
CA ASN A 778 27.78 -19.86 2.36
C ASN A 778 26.31 -20.12 2.70
N LEU A 779 25.65 -20.93 1.89
CA LEU A 779 24.31 -21.46 2.18
C LEU A 779 24.47 -22.85 2.81
N ASN A 780 24.00 -23.00 4.04
CA ASN A 780 23.95 -24.26 4.76
C ASN A 780 22.53 -24.84 4.63
N PHE A 781 22.40 -25.97 3.95
CA PHE A 781 21.18 -26.74 3.81
C PHE A 781 21.19 -27.87 4.84
N ILE A 782 20.20 -27.92 5.71
CA ILE A 782 20.14 -28.85 6.83
C ILE A 782 18.88 -29.71 6.73
N LYS A 783 19.07 -31.03 6.79
CA LYS A 783 18.01 -32.04 6.91
C LYS A 783 18.13 -32.77 8.25
N PHE A 784 17.01 -33.00 8.92
CA PHE A 784 16.88 -33.75 10.17
C PHE A 784 16.29 -35.13 9.88
N TYR A 785 17.04 -36.15 10.23
CA TYR A 785 16.61 -37.54 10.22
C TYR A 785 16.29 -38.01 11.65
N ASP A 786 15.66 -39.17 11.75
CA ASP A 786 15.39 -39.86 13.01
C ASP A 786 16.66 -40.11 13.86
N ASP A 787 17.79 -40.41 13.22
CA ASP A 787 19.07 -40.72 13.88
C ASP A 787 20.05 -39.55 13.99
N SER A 788 19.95 -38.54 13.12
CA SER A 788 21.03 -37.56 12.90
C SER A 788 20.56 -36.29 12.17
N ALA A 789 21.48 -35.34 11.96
CA ALA A 789 21.23 -34.17 11.11
C ALA A 789 22.37 -33.98 10.12
N VAL A 790 22.07 -33.86 8.83
CA VAL A 790 23.07 -33.67 7.77
C VAL A 790 23.07 -32.23 7.30
N ASN A 791 24.26 -31.66 7.11
CA ASN A 791 24.47 -30.31 6.62
C ASN A 791 25.28 -30.30 5.32
N VAL A 792 24.69 -29.77 4.24
CA VAL A 792 25.33 -29.51 2.96
C VAL A 792 25.64 -28.02 2.88
N VAL A 793 26.90 -27.65 2.68
CA VAL A 793 27.34 -26.26 2.53
C VAL A 793 27.63 -25.98 1.07
N CYS A 794 26.93 -25.01 0.51
CA CYS A 794 27.19 -24.48 -0.82
C CYS A 794 27.88 -23.11 -0.74
N GLU A 795 28.57 -22.72 -1.80
CA GLU A 795 29.17 -21.41 -1.96
C GLU A 795 28.96 -20.86 -3.37
N ILE A 796 28.97 -19.53 -3.48
CA ILE A 796 28.99 -18.85 -4.78
C ILE A 796 30.33 -18.16 -4.97
N LYS A 797 31.00 -18.48 -6.08
CA LYS A 797 32.24 -17.83 -6.49
C LYS A 797 31.95 -16.80 -7.57
N GLU A 798 32.31 -15.55 -7.28
CA GLU A 798 32.27 -14.40 -8.21
C GLU A 798 30.91 -14.16 -8.88
N GLY A 799 29.80 -14.60 -8.26
CA GLY A 799 28.46 -14.52 -8.85
C GLY A 799 28.24 -15.43 -10.07
N ARG A 800 29.19 -16.31 -10.40
CA ARG A 800 29.23 -17.09 -11.66
C ARG A 800 29.19 -18.60 -11.47
N VAL A 801 29.60 -19.10 -10.31
CA VAL A 801 29.59 -20.54 -10.03
C VAL A 801 28.96 -20.81 -8.68
N TYR A 802 27.84 -21.53 -8.70
CA TYR A 802 27.19 -22.06 -7.51
C TYR A 802 27.59 -23.52 -7.35
N GLU A 803 28.21 -23.87 -6.22
CA GLU A 803 28.79 -25.19 -6.02
C GLU A 803 28.68 -25.70 -4.58
N VAL A 804 28.60 -27.03 -4.45
CA VAL A 804 28.75 -27.71 -3.17
C VAL A 804 30.21 -27.58 -2.71
N LYS A 805 30.41 -27.06 -1.50
CA LYS A 805 31.72 -26.90 -0.85
C LYS A 805 32.07 -28.10 0.03
N THR A 806 31.08 -28.65 0.74
CA THR A 806 31.26 -29.76 1.70
C THR A 806 29.91 -30.27 2.19
N TRP A 807 29.84 -31.54 2.58
CA TRP A 807 28.72 -32.12 3.32
C TRP A 807 29.23 -32.93 4.53
N PHE A 808 28.46 -32.99 5.61
CA PHE A 808 28.78 -33.80 6.80
C PHE A 808 27.59 -33.87 7.76
N GLU A 809 27.58 -34.89 8.62
CA GLU A 809 26.71 -34.99 9.79
C GLU A 809 27.09 -33.95 10.88
N ILE A 810 26.09 -33.29 11.46
CA ILE A 810 26.26 -32.35 12.58
C ILE A 810 26.35 -33.13 13.89
N CYS A 811 27.55 -33.15 14.49
CA CYS A 811 27.74 -33.79 15.79
C CYS A 811 26.84 -33.19 16.89
N THR A 812 26.11 -34.06 17.59
CA THR A 812 25.22 -33.73 18.72
C THR A 812 25.94 -33.46 20.05
N GLY A 813 27.28 -33.60 20.09
CA GLY A 813 28.14 -33.32 21.24
C GLY A 813 29.34 -32.42 20.91
N PRO A 814 29.98 -31.80 21.93
CA PRO A 814 31.16 -30.97 21.75
C PRO A 814 32.37 -31.81 21.29
N ARG A 815 33.09 -31.35 20.25
CA ARG A 815 34.29 -32.04 19.76
C ARG A 815 35.51 -31.76 20.66
N GLY A 816 36.10 -32.85 21.18
CA GLY A 816 37.24 -32.82 22.09
C GLY A 816 36.81 -32.75 23.55
N GLY A 817 37.37 -33.62 24.40
CA GLY A 817 36.95 -33.85 25.80
C GLY A 817 37.23 -32.72 26.81
N SER A 818 37.20 -31.46 26.37
CA SER A 818 37.28 -30.31 27.28
C SER A 818 35.93 -30.11 27.98
N ARG A 819 35.92 -30.15 29.32
CA ARG A 819 34.77 -29.75 30.15
C ARG A 819 34.52 -28.24 30.17
N SER A 820 35.30 -27.44 29.45
CA SER A 820 35.03 -26.01 29.27
C SER A 820 33.85 -25.81 28.31
N LYS A 821 32.96 -24.84 28.60
CA LYS A 821 31.89 -24.44 27.66
C LYS A 821 32.55 -23.86 26.41
N ALA A 822 32.73 -24.67 25.37
CA ALA A 822 33.13 -24.21 24.06
C ALA A 822 32.19 -23.08 23.62
N SER A 823 32.75 -21.95 23.19
CA SER A 823 31.95 -20.83 22.69
C SER A 823 30.94 -21.31 21.65
N ARG A 824 29.70 -20.80 21.68
CA ARG A 824 28.64 -21.12 20.69
C ARG A 824 29.11 -20.91 19.23
N LEU A 825 30.13 -20.06 19.02
CA LEU A 825 30.77 -19.86 17.71
C LEU A 825 31.58 -21.06 17.19
N LYS A 826 31.96 -22.01 18.06
CA LYS A 826 32.79 -23.20 17.75
C LYS A 826 32.04 -24.52 17.93
N ASP A 827 31.03 -24.58 18.81
CA ASP A 827 30.21 -25.77 19.08
C ASP A 827 29.40 -26.19 17.82
N PRO A 828 29.54 -27.44 17.31
CA PRO A 828 28.83 -27.91 16.11
C PRO A 828 27.32 -27.72 16.14
N ARG A 829 26.69 -27.84 17.32
CA ARG A 829 25.23 -27.73 17.51
C ARG A 829 24.67 -26.34 17.18
N TRP A 830 25.54 -25.34 17.21
CA TRP A 830 25.24 -23.92 17.03
C TRP A 830 25.90 -23.34 15.78
N LYS A 831 27.12 -23.78 15.48
CA LYS A 831 27.96 -23.24 14.40
C LYS A 831 27.29 -23.28 13.02
N TYR A 832 26.47 -24.29 12.73
CA TYR A 832 25.86 -24.46 11.40
C TYR A 832 24.46 -23.85 11.29
N ARG A 833 23.70 -23.83 12.38
CA ARG A 833 22.38 -23.17 12.52
C ARG A 833 22.54 -21.77 13.14
N ARG A 834 23.22 -20.87 12.44
CA ARG A 834 23.45 -19.47 12.88
C ARG A 834 23.50 -18.52 11.70
N GLY A 835 23.34 -17.23 11.99
CA GLY A 835 23.34 -16.17 11.00
C GLY A 835 21.92 -15.87 10.54
N LEU A 836 21.71 -15.76 9.23
CA LEU A 836 20.41 -15.41 8.66
C LEU A 836 19.65 -16.68 8.26
N LEU A 837 18.47 -16.88 8.85
CA LEU A 837 17.57 -17.98 8.50
C LEU A 837 16.82 -17.62 7.21
N ILE A 838 16.99 -18.44 6.17
CA ILE A 838 16.46 -18.21 4.81
C ILE A 838 15.19 -19.02 4.57
N LYS A 839 15.14 -20.24 5.09
CA LYS A 839 13.98 -21.14 5.05
C LYS A 839 13.91 -21.95 6.35
N LYS A 840 12.70 -22.18 6.83
CA LYS A 840 12.35 -23.20 7.83
C LYS A 840 11.17 -24.04 7.30
N SER A 841 11.12 -25.30 7.71
CA SER A 841 9.97 -26.22 7.63
C SER A 841 8.87 -25.77 8.58
#